data_AF-A0A8I2YPJ5-F1
#
_entry.id   AF-A0A8I2YPJ5-F1
#
_cell.length_a   1.000
_cell.length_b   1.000
_cell.length_c   1.000
_cell.angle_alpha   90.00
_cell.angle_beta   90.00
_cell.angle_gamma   90.00
#
_symmetry.space_group_name_H-M   'P 1'
#
loop_
_entity.id
_entity.type
_entity.pdbx_description
1 polymer ?
#
loop_
_entity_poly.entity_id
_entity_poly.type
_entity_poly.pdbx_seq_one_letter_code
_entity_poly.pdbx_strand_id
1 'polypeptide(L)'
;MPKCPQCLKNFATDRGVAAHLAQKSSKCNAWWRERLGPRLSINFPLFEDVGDAGAMLSDPVPSSPTQDLLARNNNDSDPPNPMPAEDLPGLDENSPFDDAGHNGEPTGELSTAVSHAFLAQLGQGRTIEYFPDAGSIYPGGKSFLDRFKMDPYAMGHQVNLYFPFSNFQDWEMANFLLQSDLSMAKIDEFLSLTLTRTLPLSFWTAKDLRGRAELLPSGPRWNYRIVPTSHPTKKPAVLYYRDSLDCIEALFNHPYFARHMDYVPFRAFTTGEKVVREYGEWMSGDVAWDIQGKLPQNATLCGVILSSDKTNVTNMCGGKVAYPLLISLANIRMNIRNKASSHAFLPAALIPIPEFLHPVKRMRSVLEARLFHDCLDIIVEPLKIAAQMGRMMSDPLGNLRFCFTPLAAYIADTPEESLVACVRGKTSPVTMASHHSFGDAFRHPPRTGATTLSQLSRIQCDPNDVLRYFIQCTPFRLNGVAAPFWHDWPHSDPARFISPEGLHHWHRFSWDHDVQWCKNALSSQELDFRYSILHPIVGLRHFKCGITTLKQVGGRAQREIQRYLVAVIAGAAPSDVVTAIRALMDFRYLAQATTITSLVRDKISAALSEFHDHKDAITDEGLRRGATSGTALTHWKIPKLELHHHVAASVSQLGAPVQWSADTTEHAHIEVVKQPASATNNHNYDSQICRYLDRSEKCQLFQMATEIASAAANFVEIDQNLDSTLDTAEDADPHEEEEEYPMKVLKDLWSPPRPLPDLFAITEALQSARTGSVPHPPRTFTSGGTAFRVNYDPSVNRIPIEKVAEIFNLPDLRPALADFFNRGGMHLHSFGGQRRSPSDAHLPFNDLQIWYKVRVQQKLYHDPTSRAPVFTINAHPPDRAWEYGRYDAAILQVDDRHEWPFSGLTGHSVVKVRLIMRPLPPRGQHHFWADHFLVYAQRYDTIRQQQGNVDRATGMHALKLAARSSGEIFGDVFPIDQIRSYAHLVPRFGEVADDHLTHTNSFHLAQSFWLNNYFDKEFYYAVSS
;
A
#
# COMPACT_ATOMS: atom_id res chain seq x y z
N MET A 1 13.35 -25.20 48.98
CA MET A 1 13.54 -24.56 47.66
C MET A 1 14.33 -23.28 47.86
N PRO A 2 15.50 -23.14 47.23
CA PRO A 2 16.26 -21.89 47.26
C PRO A 2 15.48 -20.74 46.62
N LYS A 3 15.71 -19.52 47.09
CA LYS A 3 14.97 -18.31 46.67
C LYS A 3 15.92 -17.24 46.17
N CYS A 4 15.46 -16.44 45.20
CA CYS A 4 16.18 -15.23 44.84
C CYS A 4 16.13 -14.23 46.01
N PRO A 5 17.27 -13.75 46.54
CA PRO A 5 17.29 -12.87 47.71
C PRO A 5 16.68 -11.48 47.46
N GLN A 6 16.56 -11.05 46.19
CA GLN A 6 15.96 -9.75 45.84
C GLN A 6 14.45 -9.79 45.54
N CYS A 7 13.95 -10.80 44.82
CA CYS A 7 12.53 -10.90 44.44
C CYS A 7 11.76 -12.01 45.18
N LEU A 8 12.42 -12.75 46.08
CA LEU A 8 11.89 -13.83 46.90
C LEU A 8 11.24 -15.01 46.14
N LYS A 9 11.36 -15.04 44.80
CA LYS A 9 10.87 -16.13 43.94
C LYS A 9 11.58 -17.44 44.29
N ASN A 10 10.80 -18.51 44.47
CA ASN A 10 11.29 -19.87 44.70
C ASN A 10 11.83 -20.49 43.40
N PHE A 11 12.90 -21.28 43.51
CA PHE A 11 13.46 -22.10 42.43
C PHE A 11 13.66 -23.54 42.93
N ALA A 12 13.65 -24.50 41.99
CA ALA A 12 13.86 -25.90 42.33
C ALA A 12 15.32 -26.19 42.75
N THR A 13 16.30 -25.46 42.18
CA THR A 13 17.74 -25.65 42.40
C THR A 13 18.47 -24.30 42.48
N ASP A 14 19.64 -24.27 43.12
CA ASP A 14 20.48 -23.07 43.21
C ASP A 14 20.99 -22.60 41.85
N ARG A 15 21.19 -23.55 40.91
CA ARG A 15 21.52 -23.25 39.50
C ARG A 15 20.41 -22.45 38.81
N GLY A 16 19.14 -22.70 39.19
CA GLY A 16 17.99 -21.89 38.75
C GLY A 16 18.00 -20.47 39.33
N VAL A 17 18.42 -20.30 40.58
CA VAL A 17 18.63 -18.97 41.19
C VAL A 17 19.76 -18.22 40.49
N ALA A 18 20.89 -18.88 40.24
CA ALA A 18 22.03 -18.31 39.54
C ALA A 18 21.69 -17.88 38.10
N ALA A 19 20.99 -18.73 37.34
CA ALA A 19 20.54 -18.40 35.99
C ALA A 19 19.57 -17.20 35.98
N HIS A 20 18.67 -17.11 36.96
CA HIS A 20 17.79 -15.94 37.12
C HIS A 20 18.57 -14.66 37.45
N LEU A 21 19.53 -14.74 38.37
CA LEU A 21 20.41 -13.62 38.73
C LEU A 21 21.37 -13.22 37.61
N ALA A 22 21.65 -14.09 36.64
CA ALA A 22 22.50 -13.81 35.47
C ALA A 22 21.77 -13.11 34.30
N GLN A 23 20.44 -12.96 34.36
CA GLN A 23 19.65 -12.32 33.30
C GLN A 23 19.95 -10.82 33.20
N LYS A 24 20.73 -10.43 32.18
CA LYS A 24 21.28 -9.07 31.96
C LYS A 24 20.26 -7.93 32.00
N SER A 25 18.98 -8.18 31.74
CA SER A 25 17.88 -7.20 31.75
C SER A 25 17.04 -7.18 33.04
N SER A 26 17.35 -8.02 34.02
CA SER A 26 16.56 -8.13 35.25
C SER A 26 17.03 -7.17 36.35
N LYS A 27 16.07 -6.59 37.10
CA LYS A 27 16.37 -5.81 38.32
C LYS A 27 17.11 -6.62 39.39
N CYS A 28 17.03 -7.96 39.34
CA CYS A 28 17.75 -8.86 40.24
C CYS A 28 19.24 -9.00 39.87
N ASN A 29 19.60 -8.93 38.57
CA ASN A 29 21.00 -8.92 38.12
C ASN A 29 21.73 -7.63 38.53
N ALA A 30 21.07 -6.47 38.42
CA ALA A 30 21.61 -5.19 38.87
C ALA A 30 21.93 -5.23 40.38
N TRP A 31 20.95 -5.59 41.20
CA TRP A 31 21.10 -5.75 42.65
C TRP A 31 22.22 -6.76 43.02
N TRP A 32 22.32 -7.88 42.29
CA TRP A 32 23.34 -8.90 42.52
C TRP A 32 24.75 -8.36 42.27
N ARG A 33 24.92 -7.61 41.18
CA ARG A 33 26.20 -6.98 40.80
C ARG A 33 26.63 -5.92 41.81
N GLU A 34 25.72 -5.05 42.23
CA GLU A 34 26.01 -4.01 43.23
C GLU A 34 26.43 -4.58 44.59
N ARG A 35 25.82 -5.70 45.01
CA ARG A 35 25.94 -6.18 46.40
C ARG A 35 26.98 -7.28 46.62
N LEU A 36 27.37 -8.02 45.57
CA LEU A 36 28.29 -9.17 45.67
C LEU A 36 29.40 -9.18 44.60
N GLY A 37 29.38 -8.24 43.63
CA GLY A 37 30.35 -8.13 42.54
C GLY A 37 31.84 -8.20 42.90
N PRO A 38 32.32 -7.68 44.06
CA PRO A 38 33.75 -7.68 44.37
C PRO A 38 34.35 -9.00 44.90
N ARG A 39 33.56 -10.05 45.20
CA ARG A 39 34.03 -11.16 46.07
C ARG A 39 34.04 -12.58 45.50
N LEU A 40 33.54 -12.85 44.29
CA LEU A 40 33.63 -14.19 43.68
C LEU A 40 33.93 -14.12 42.18
N SER A 41 35.22 -14.00 41.86
CA SER A 41 35.76 -14.31 40.54
C SER A 41 35.94 -15.83 40.39
N ILE A 42 34.98 -16.51 39.75
CA ILE A 42 35.13 -17.91 39.31
C ILE A 42 34.87 -17.95 37.81
N ASN A 43 35.93 -18.19 37.04
CA ASN A 43 35.86 -18.40 35.60
C ASN A 43 35.10 -19.70 35.28
N PHE A 44 34.25 -19.67 34.25
CA PHE A 44 33.93 -20.87 33.48
C PHE A 44 34.02 -20.54 31.98
N PRO A 45 34.55 -21.46 31.14
CA PRO A 45 34.93 -21.13 29.77
C PRO A 45 33.73 -21.00 28.83
N LEU A 46 33.91 -20.20 27.78
CA LEU A 46 33.13 -20.30 26.56
C LEU A 46 33.46 -21.63 25.87
N PHE A 47 32.44 -22.30 25.31
CA PHE A 47 32.62 -23.37 24.33
C PHE A 47 31.65 -23.17 23.17
N GLU A 48 32.11 -23.55 21.99
CA GLU A 48 31.48 -23.34 20.69
C GLU A 48 30.46 -24.46 20.40
N ASP A 49 29.39 -24.11 19.67
CA ASP A 49 28.45 -25.12 19.14
C ASP A 49 29.05 -25.81 17.91
N VAL A 50 29.32 -27.12 18.03
CA VAL A 50 29.58 -28.04 16.91
C VAL A 50 28.50 -29.13 16.96
N GLY A 51 27.99 -29.54 15.80
CA GLY A 51 26.67 -30.15 15.72
C GLY A 51 26.56 -31.67 15.77
N ASP A 52 25.28 -32.07 15.86
CA ASP A 52 24.62 -33.21 15.22
C ASP A 52 24.66 -34.64 15.83
N ALA A 53 23.58 -35.37 15.51
CA ALA A 53 23.32 -36.81 15.59
C ALA A 53 23.14 -37.52 16.96
N GLY A 54 22.05 -38.31 17.06
CA GLY A 54 22.20 -39.73 17.43
C GLY A 54 21.62 -40.28 18.76
N ALA A 55 20.29 -40.46 18.81
CA ALA A 55 19.61 -41.70 19.24
C ALA A 55 19.77 -42.37 20.66
N MET A 56 18.59 -42.67 21.24
CA MET A 56 18.18 -43.91 21.96
C MET A 56 18.36 -44.12 23.48
N LEU A 57 17.46 -44.98 24.00
CA LEU A 57 17.22 -45.50 25.37
C LEU A 57 16.35 -44.64 26.32
N SER A 58 15.37 -45.15 27.10
CA SER A 58 14.39 -46.27 26.95
C SER A 58 13.49 -46.35 28.21
N ASP A 59 12.15 -46.21 28.07
CA ASP A 59 11.06 -46.78 28.93
C ASP A 59 11.00 -46.46 30.46
N PRO A 60 9.86 -46.71 31.19
CA PRO A 60 8.72 -47.57 30.85
C PRO A 60 7.27 -47.02 31.05
N VAL A 61 6.35 -47.90 30.63
CA VAL A 61 4.88 -47.93 30.58
C VAL A 61 4.17 -47.90 31.95
N PRO A 62 2.87 -47.52 32.01
CA PRO A 62 1.87 -48.42 32.58
C PRO A 62 0.65 -48.69 31.66
N SER A 63 0.11 -49.89 31.84
CA SER A 63 -0.80 -50.64 30.97
C SER A 63 -2.28 -50.22 30.96
N SER A 64 -2.98 -50.58 29.87
CA SER A 64 -4.44 -50.77 29.82
C SER A 64 -4.86 -52.17 30.30
N PRO A 65 -6.15 -52.40 30.57
CA PRO A 65 -6.96 -53.31 29.72
C PRO A 65 -8.40 -52.76 29.50
N THR A 66 -9.35 -53.31 28.72
CA THR A 66 -9.56 -54.58 27.96
C THR A 66 -10.57 -54.23 26.83
N GLN A 67 -10.40 -54.58 25.54
CA GLN A 67 -10.66 -55.86 24.84
C GLN A 67 -12.06 -56.49 25.02
N ASP A 68 -12.88 -56.46 23.96
CA ASP A 68 -13.33 -57.62 23.14
C ASP A 68 -14.07 -57.12 21.86
N LEU A 69 -13.74 -57.58 20.63
CA LEU A 69 -14.12 -58.85 19.94
C LEU A 69 -15.65 -58.97 19.73
N LEU A 70 -16.25 -59.27 18.57
CA LEU A 70 -15.80 -59.59 17.19
C LEU A 70 -16.91 -59.05 16.21
N ALA A 71 -16.98 -59.26 14.88
CA ALA A 71 -16.44 -60.30 14.00
C ALA A 71 -16.03 -59.80 12.59
N ARG A 72 -16.44 -60.52 11.52
CA ARG A 72 -16.06 -60.40 10.10
C ARG A 72 -17.30 -60.46 9.19
N ASN A 73 -17.19 -59.92 7.98
CA ASN A 73 -17.31 -60.74 6.77
C ASN A 73 -16.56 -60.09 5.60
N ASN A 74 -15.64 -60.84 4.99
CA ASN A 74 -15.11 -60.58 3.65
C ASN A 74 -15.99 -61.32 2.63
N ASN A 75 -16.01 -60.87 1.38
CA ASN A 75 -15.89 -61.76 0.22
C ASN A 75 -15.46 -60.94 -1.01
N ASP A 76 -14.67 -61.56 -1.86
CA ASP A 76 -13.93 -60.96 -2.98
C ASP A 76 -14.82 -60.70 -4.21
N SER A 77 -14.39 -59.79 -5.12
CA SER A 77 -13.95 -60.14 -6.48
C SER A 77 -13.76 -58.92 -7.42
N ASP A 78 -12.59 -58.86 -8.06
CA ASP A 78 -12.26 -58.11 -9.29
C ASP A 78 -12.18 -59.12 -10.47
N PRO A 79 -11.97 -58.70 -11.74
CA PRO A 79 -12.68 -57.72 -12.58
C PRO A 79 -13.22 -58.41 -13.87
N PRO A 80 -13.69 -57.70 -14.93
CA PRO A 80 -12.79 -57.45 -16.08
C PRO A 80 -13.09 -56.20 -16.98
N ASN A 81 -12.15 -55.93 -17.90
CA ASN A 81 -12.24 -55.05 -19.11
C ASN A 81 -12.35 -55.97 -20.37
N PRO A 82 -12.48 -55.54 -21.67
CA PRO A 82 -12.58 -54.19 -22.28
C PRO A 82 -13.61 -54.03 -23.47
N MET A 83 -13.66 -52.81 -24.05
CA MET A 83 -13.86 -52.36 -25.49
C MET A 83 -14.51 -53.30 -26.55
N PRO A 84 -15.33 -52.78 -27.50
CA PRO A 84 -14.80 -52.20 -28.76
C PRO A 84 -15.58 -50.98 -29.35
N ALA A 85 -15.25 -50.59 -30.59
CA ALA A 85 -15.53 -49.31 -31.26
C ALA A 85 -16.52 -49.41 -32.46
N GLU A 86 -16.39 -48.46 -33.42
CA GLU A 86 -17.12 -48.31 -34.72
C GLU A 86 -18.51 -47.62 -34.60
N ASP A 87 -18.97 -46.74 -35.52
CA ASP A 87 -18.49 -46.44 -36.88
C ASP A 87 -18.79 -45.00 -37.39
N LEU A 88 -18.13 -44.58 -38.47
CA LEU A 88 -18.42 -43.34 -39.25
C LEU A 88 -19.51 -43.58 -40.32
N PRO A 89 -20.00 -42.52 -40.99
CA PRO A 89 -19.52 -42.37 -42.39
C PRO A 89 -19.24 -40.91 -42.81
N GLY A 90 -18.25 -40.74 -43.70
CA GLY A 90 -18.02 -39.52 -44.47
C GLY A 90 -18.40 -39.68 -45.95
N LEU A 91 -18.11 -38.63 -46.74
CA LEU A 91 -17.94 -38.50 -48.21
C LEU A 91 -18.01 -36.96 -48.47
N ASP A 92 -16.95 -36.25 -48.89
CA ASP A 92 -16.35 -36.15 -50.25
C ASP A 92 -17.33 -35.53 -51.29
N GLU A 93 -16.97 -34.61 -52.21
CA GLU A 93 -15.65 -34.10 -52.64
C GLU A 93 -15.78 -32.83 -53.57
N ASN A 94 -14.64 -32.24 -53.99
CA ASN A 94 -14.40 -31.43 -55.23
C ASN A 94 -14.75 -29.90 -55.39
N SER A 95 -13.73 -29.03 -55.22
CA SER A 95 -12.96 -28.21 -56.25
C SER A 95 -13.67 -27.49 -57.44
N PRO A 96 -13.02 -26.58 -58.24
CA PRO A 96 -11.66 -25.97 -58.19
C PRO A 96 -11.57 -24.43 -58.58
N PHE A 97 -10.33 -23.91 -58.75
CA PHE A 97 -9.89 -22.63 -59.40
C PHE A 97 -10.11 -21.30 -58.62
N ASP A 98 -9.26 -20.27 -58.72
CA ASP A 98 -8.10 -20.02 -59.63
C ASP A 98 -6.97 -19.19 -58.97
N ASP A 99 -5.78 -19.18 -59.57
CA ASP A 99 -4.55 -18.52 -59.07
C ASP A 99 -4.27 -17.18 -59.79
N ALA A 100 -4.03 -16.09 -59.04
CA ALA A 100 -3.65 -14.78 -59.59
C ALA A 100 -2.96 -13.89 -58.54
N GLY A 101 -1.63 -13.99 -58.42
CA GLY A 101 -0.86 -13.14 -57.52
C GLY A 101 -0.76 -11.67 -57.96
N HIS A 102 -0.72 -10.76 -56.98
CA HIS A 102 -0.19 -9.39 -57.14
C HIS A 102 0.56 -8.95 -55.88
N ASN A 103 1.69 -8.26 -56.08
CA ASN A 103 2.49 -7.71 -54.99
C ASN A 103 1.77 -6.54 -54.31
N GLY A 104 1.69 -6.56 -52.98
CA GLY A 104 1.21 -5.47 -52.14
C GLY A 104 1.97 -5.45 -50.83
N GLU A 105 2.31 -4.26 -50.34
CA GLU A 105 3.21 -4.07 -49.19
C GLU A 105 2.63 -4.64 -47.88
N PRO A 106 3.48 -5.10 -46.94
CA PRO A 106 3.02 -5.50 -45.62
C PRO A 106 2.57 -4.27 -44.84
N THR A 107 1.25 -4.06 -44.73
CA THR A 107 0.66 -3.13 -43.78
C THR A 107 1.06 -3.55 -42.38
N GLY A 108 2.02 -2.85 -41.78
CA GLY A 108 2.51 -3.16 -40.45
C GLY A 108 1.39 -3.05 -39.41
N GLU A 109 1.14 -4.14 -38.68
CA GLU A 109 0.28 -4.11 -37.51
C GLU A 109 0.85 -3.11 -36.49
N LEU A 110 0.11 -2.02 -36.24
CA LEU A 110 0.45 -1.09 -35.18
C LEU A 110 0.34 -1.84 -33.84
N SER A 111 1.44 -1.89 -33.09
CA SER A 111 1.44 -2.45 -31.73
C SER A 111 0.34 -1.83 -30.88
N THR A 112 -0.38 -2.66 -30.14
CA THR A 112 -1.54 -2.27 -29.30
C THR A 112 -1.19 -1.20 -28.27
N ALA A 113 0.09 -1.11 -27.85
CA ALA A 113 0.60 -0.05 -26.98
C ALA A 113 0.59 1.34 -27.65
N VAL A 114 0.82 1.41 -28.97
CA VAL A 114 0.78 2.66 -29.74
C VAL A 114 -0.61 3.27 -29.71
N SER A 115 -1.67 2.44 -29.70
CA SER A 115 -3.06 2.92 -29.69
C SER A 115 -3.38 3.84 -28.50
N HIS A 116 -2.86 3.56 -27.30
CA HIS A 116 -3.26 4.33 -26.11
C HIS A 116 -2.60 5.72 -26.06
N ALA A 117 -1.34 5.83 -26.51
CA ALA A 117 -0.63 7.10 -26.62
C ALA A 117 -1.05 7.90 -27.88
N PHE A 118 -1.32 7.21 -28.99
CA PHE A 118 -1.82 7.83 -30.22
C PHE A 118 -3.21 8.45 -30.01
N LEU A 119 -4.11 7.78 -29.29
CA LEU A 119 -5.42 8.35 -28.92
C LEU A 119 -5.30 9.57 -27.99
N ALA A 120 -4.28 9.61 -27.11
CA ALA A 120 -4.00 10.79 -26.29
C ALA A 120 -3.38 11.95 -27.10
N GLN A 121 -2.51 11.64 -28.07
CA GLN A 121 -1.95 12.61 -29.02
C GLN A 121 -2.96 13.15 -30.04
N LEU A 122 -4.04 12.42 -30.31
CA LEU A 122 -5.13 12.82 -31.22
C LEU A 122 -6.04 13.94 -30.67
N GLY A 123 -5.77 14.47 -29.47
CA GLY A 123 -6.38 15.71 -28.99
C GLY A 123 -7.87 15.64 -28.61
N GLN A 124 -8.49 14.46 -28.65
CA GLN A 124 -9.83 14.26 -28.08
C GLN A 124 -9.74 14.07 -26.58
N GLY A 125 -9.81 15.17 -25.82
CA GLY A 125 -9.62 15.18 -24.38
C GLY A 125 -10.48 14.18 -23.60
N ARG A 126 -9.92 13.71 -22.47
CA ARG A 126 -10.60 12.88 -21.48
C ARG A 126 -11.98 13.45 -21.16
N THR A 127 -13.02 12.64 -21.38
CA THR A 127 -14.42 13.09 -21.28
C THR A 127 -15.08 12.48 -20.06
N ILE A 128 -15.82 13.29 -19.31
CA ILE A 128 -16.59 12.87 -18.13
C ILE A 128 -18.07 13.15 -18.38
N GLU A 129 -18.90 12.12 -18.24
CA GLU A 129 -20.36 12.21 -18.27
C GLU A 129 -20.88 12.08 -16.84
N TYR A 130 -21.49 13.13 -16.31
CA TYR A 130 -22.13 13.12 -14.99
C TYR A 130 -23.57 12.61 -15.08
N PHE A 131 -24.04 11.96 -14.01
CA PHE A 131 -25.44 11.56 -13.90
C PHE A 131 -26.36 12.80 -13.89
N PRO A 132 -27.36 12.90 -14.77
CA PRO A 132 -28.23 14.08 -14.87
C PRO A 132 -29.14 14.22 -13.64
N ASP A 133 -29.43 15.46 -13.26
CA ASP A 133 -30.33 15.82 -12.14
C ASP A 133 -29.98 15.14 -10.80
N ALA A 134 -28.69 14.92 -10.53
CA ALA A 134 -28.17 14.43 -9.26
C ALA A 134 -27.34 15.49 -8.54
N GLY A 135 -27.21 15.36 -7.22
CA GLY A 135 -26.28 16.19 -6.44
C GLY A 135 -26.68 17.65 -6.26
N SER A 136 -27.97 17.99 -6.32
CA SER A 136 -28.43 19.39 -6.23
C SER A 136 -28.16 20.03 -4.86
N ILE A 137 -27.94 21.35 -4.90
CA ILE A 137 -27.68 22.21 -3.74
C ILE A 137 -28.98 22.91 -3.32
N TYR A 138 -29.18 23.03 -2.01
CA TYR A 138 -30.27 23.76 -1.38
C TYR A 138 -29.71 24.77 -0.36
N PRO A 139 -30.32 25.96 -0.21
CA PRO A 139 -29.84 26.99 0.71
C PRO A 139 -30.13 26.65 2.18
N GLY A 140 -29.46 27.35 3.11
CA GLY A 140 -29.76 27.30 4.55
C GLY A 140 -28.99 26.25 5.35
N GLY A 141 -27.91 25.69 4.81
CA GLY A 141 -27.00 24.83 5.54
C GLY A 141 -26.00 25.61 6.39
N LYS A 142 -25.06 24.91 7.02
CA LYS A 142 -24.03 25.49 7.88
C LYS A 142 -22.70 24.81 7.61
N SER A 143 -21.69 25.58 7.23
CA SER A 143 -20.31 25.08 7.14
C SER A 143 -19.80 24.67 8.53
N PHE A 144 -18.67 23.99 8.58
CA PHE A 144 -17.98 23.69 9.84
C PHE A 144 -17.74 24.96 10.67
N LEU A 145 -17.33 26.07 10.02
CA LEU A 145 -17.01 27.32 10.70
C LEU A 145 -18.28 28.06 11.17
N ASP A 146 -19.41 27.93 10.48
CA ASP A 146 -20.70 28.45 10.96
C ASP A 146 -21.17 27.71 12.21
N ARG A 147 -20.96 26.39 12.27
CA ARG A 147 -21.26 25.59 13.46
C ARG A 147 -20.41 26.04 14.66
N PHE A 148 -19.12 26.31 14.44
CA PHE A 148 -18.22 26.88 15.47
C PHE A 148 -18.67 28.28 15.93
N LYS A 149 -19.02 29.17 14.99
CA LYS A 149 -19.54 30.53 15.29
C LYS A 149 -20.93 30.54 15.97
N MET A 150 -21.60 29.39 16.06
CA MET A 150 -22.92 29.23 16.71
C MET A 150 -22.86 28.32 17.95
N ASP A 151 -21.67 27.98 18.43
CA ASP A 151 -21.51 27.15 19.62
C ASP A 151 -21.86 27.90 20.93
N PRO A 152 -21.99 27.21 22.08
CA PRO A 152 -22.34 27.85 23.36
C PRO A 152 -21.34 28.91 23.86
N TYR A 153 -20.15 29.00 23.25
CA TYR A 153 -19.06 29.88 23.62
C TYR A 153 -18.72 30.90 22.53
N ALA A 154 -19.55 31.02 21.48
CA ALA A 154 -19.37 31.97 20.37
C ALA A 154 -19.07 33.43 20.82
N MET A 155 -19.76 33.92 21.85
CA MET A 155 -19.48 35.24 22.45
C MET A 155 -18.08 35.33 23.08
N GLY A 156 -17.59 34.23 23.65
CA GLY A 156 -16.21 34.10 24.12
C GLY A 156 -15.22 34.11 22.96
N HIS A 157 -15.47 33.35 21.90
CA HIS A 157 -14.64 33.31 20.70
C HIS A 157 -14.53 34.67 19.97
N GLN A 158 -15.55 35.51 20.02
CA GLN A 158 -15.50 36.88 19.50
C GLN A 158 -14.54 37.80 20.26
N VAL A 159 -14.41 37.62 21.58
CA VAL A 159 -13.50 38.41 22.43
C VAL A 159 -12.09 37.80 22.47
N ASN A 160 -12.03 36.47 22.42
CA ASN A 160 -10.80 35.68 22.44
C ASN A 160 -11.09 34.35 21.73
N LEU A 161 -10.60 34.23 20.50
CA LEU A 161 -10.77 33.06 19.64
C LEU A 161 -10.41 31.74 20.35
N TYR A 162 -9.41 31.78 21.24
CA TYR A 162 -8.86 30.62 21.96
C TYR A 162 -9.61 30.26 23.26
N PHE A 163 -10.71 30.94 23.60
CA PHE A 163 -11.55 30.57 24.75
C PHE A 163 -11.88 29.06 24.71
N PRO A 164 -11.78 28.30 25.81
CA PRO A 164 -11.61 28.70 27.22
C PRO A 164 -10.16 28.98 27.66
N PHE A 165 -9.19 28.94 26.76
CA PHE A 165 -7.79 29.30 27.02
C PHE A 165 -7.59 30.81 26.89
N SER A 166 -6.59 31.37 27.57
CA SER A 166 -6.37 32.83 27.66
C SER A 166 -5.93 33.47 26.34
N ASN A 167 -5.26 32.72 25.47
CA ASN A 167 -4.69 33.16 24.19
C ASN A 167 -4.10 31.94 23.42
N PHE A 168 -3.50 32.19 22.25
CA PHE A 168 -2.82 31.18 21.43
C PHE A 168 -1.74 30.39 22.18
N GLN A 169 -0.87 31.03 22.96
CA GLN A 169 0.26 30.35 23.64
C GLN A 169 -0.23 29.43 24.78
N ASP A 170 -1.29 29.85 25.48
CA ASP A 170 -1.98 29.02 26.48
C ASP A 170 -2.65 27.80 25.82
N TRP A 171 -3.27 27.99 24.64
CA TRP A 171 -3.83 26.89 23.84
C TRP A 171 -2.75 25.95 23.29
N GLU A 172 -1.65 26.46 22.73
CA GLU A 172 -0.54 25.66 22.20
C GLU A 172 0.05 24.73 23.29
N MET A 173 0.31 25.29 24.48
CA MET A 173 0.74 24.53 25.65
C MET A 173 -0.33 23.51 26.11
N ALA A 174 -1.60 23.91 26.15
CA ALA A 174 -2.70 23.04 26.52
C ALA A 174 -2.83 21.84 25.57
N ASN A 175 -2.85 22.08 24.25
CA ASN A 175 -3.00 21.07 23.22
C ASN A 175 -1.82 20.08 23.26
N PHE A 176 -0.59 20.58 23.35
CA PHE A 176 0.60 19.74 23.52
C PHE A 176 0.49 18.81 24.75
N LEU A 177 0.12 19.36 25.92
CA LEU A 177 -0.03 18.55 27.14
C LEU A 177 -1.21 17.56 27.05
N LEU A 178 -2.32 17.95 26.41
CA LEU A 178 -3.51 17.11 26.25
C LEU A 178 -3.29 15.91 25.33
N GLN A 179 -2.51 16.10 24.25
CA GLN A 179 -2.14 15.07 23.27
C GLN A 179 -0.90 14.26 23.68
N SER A 180 -0.14 14.70 24.68
CA SER A 180 1.03 13.96 25.19
C SER A 180 0.64 12.68 25.96
N ASP A 181 1.55 11.70 25.96
CA ASP A 181 1.45 10.48 26.79
C ASP A 181 1.72 10.73 28.29
N LEU A 182 1.74 11.99 28.75
CA LEU A 182 2.00 12.31 30.15
C LEU A 182 0.81 11.95 31.05
N SER A 183 1.08 11.18 32.10
CA SER A 183 0.11 10.97 33.18
C SER A 183 -0.29 12.30 33.83
N MET A 184 -1.51 12.38 34.39
CA MET A 184 -1.98 13.59 35.08
C MET A 184 -0.98 14.09 36.14
N ALA A 185 -0.40 13.19 36.94
CA ALA A 185 0.61 13.54 37.94
C ALA A 185 1.90 14.13 37.32
N LYS A 186 2.27 13.74 36.09
CA LYS A 186 3.41 14.34 35.38
C LYS A 186 3.08 15.68 34.74
N ILE A 187 1.83 15.90 34.35
CA ILE A 187 1.34 17.23 33.95
C ILE A 187 1.31 18.16 35.17
N ASP A 188 0.83 17.70 36.32
CA ASP A 188 0.85 18.47 37.58
C ASP A 188 2.29 18.79 38.02
N GLU A 189 3.21 17.83 37.92
CA GLU A 189 4.64 18.02 38.18
C GLU A 189 5.25 19.07 37.24
N PHE A 190 4.96 18.98 35.93
CA PHE A 190 5.39 19.97 34.93
C PHE A 190 4.86 21.38 35.26
N LEU A 191 3.57 21.51 35.54
CA LEU A 191 2.95 22.82 35.86
C LEU A 191 3.50 23.43 37.16
N SER A 192 3.98 22.60 38.10
CA SER A 192 4.58 23.06 39.36
C SER A 192 5.99 23.66 39.24
N LEU A 193 6.67 23.50 38.10
CA LEU A 193 8.03 23.98 37.88
C LEU A 193 8.13 25.52 38.00
N THR A 194 9.26 26.02 38.48
CA THR A 194 9.46 27.47 38.68
C THR A 194 9.23 28.29 37.40
N LEU A 195 9.63 27.76 36.24
CA LEU A 195 9.47 28.42 34.94
C LEU A 195 8.03 28.38 34.42
N THR A 196 7.32 27.25 34.54
CA THR A 196 5.92 27.17 34.09
C THR A 196 5.02 28.06 34.93
N ARG A 197 5.34 28.24 36.22
CA ARG A 197 4.65 29.17 37.12
C ARG A 197 4.80 30.66 36.79
N THR A 198 5.68 31.05 35.86
CA THR A 198 5.74 32.42 35.33
C THR A 198 4.93 32.60 34.05
N LEU A 199 4.37 31.53 33.47
CA LEU A 199 3.54 31.61 32.26
C LEU A 199 2.09 32.01 32.61
N PRO A 200 1.40 32.81 31.78
CA PRO A 200 0.03 33.26 32.03
C PRO A 200 -1.00 32.18 31.62
N LEU A 201 -0.84 30.96 32.13
CA LEU A 201 -1.70 29.83 31.80
C LEU A 201 -3.09 29.97 32.43
N SER A 202 -4.13 29.55 31.71
CA SER A 202 -5.50 29.51 32.25
C SER A 202 -5.72 28.31 33.20
N PHE A 203 -4.84 27.32 33.19
CA PHE A 203 -4.95 26.08 33.96
C PHE A 203 -3.73 25.82 34.83
N TRP A 204 -3.97 25.29 36.04
CA TRP A 204 -2.91 25.02 37.03
C TRP A 204 -2.86 23.58 37.54
N THR A 205 -3.73 22.70 37.03
CA THR A 205 -3.67 21.25 37.25
C THR A 205 -4.08 20.51 35.98
N ALA A 206 -3.66 19.24 35.85
CA ALA A 206 -4.10 18.34 34.80
C ALA A 206 -5.62 18.09 34.82
N LYS A 207 -6.26 18.21 35.99
CA LYS A 207 -7.72 18.11 36.14
C LYS A 207 -8.42 19.33 35.54
N ASP A 208 -7.89 20.52 35.82
CA ASP A 208 -8.40 21.80 35.32
C ASP A 208 -8.19 21.92 33.79
N LEU A 209 -7.00 21.57 33.30
CA LEU A 209 -6.70 21.43 31.87
C LEU A 209 -7.70 20.52 31.14
N ARG A 210 -7.98 19.33 31.69
CA ARG A 210 -8.99 18.43 31.13
C ARG A 210 -10.39 19.02 31.22
N GLY A 211 -10.75 19.68 32.33
CA GLY A 211 -12.03 20.37 32.49
C GLY A 211 -12.26 21.47 31.45
N ARG A 212 -11.21 22.20 31.06
CA ARG A 212 -11.25 23.16 29.93
C ARG A 212 -11.41 22.46 28.59
N ALA A 213 -10.72 21.34 28.37
CA ALA A 213 -10.86 20.55 27.15
C ALA A 213 -12.28 20.01 26.93
N GLU A 214 -13.03 19.71 28.00
CA GLU A 214 -14.45 19.31 27.89
C GLU A 214 -15.34 20.41 27.27
N LEU A 215 -14.98 21.69 27.41
CA LEU A 215 -15.73 22.83 26.87
C LEU A 215 -15.53 23.02 25.35
N LEU A 216 -14.53 22.37 24.76
CA LEU A 216 -14.21 22.50 23.33
C LEU A 216 -15.28 21.89 22.42
N PRO A 217 -15.41 22.37 21.16
CA PRO A 217 -16.28 21.80 20.15
C PRO A 217 -16.15 20.28 20.06
N SER A 218 -17.28 19.59 20.14
CA SER A 218 -17.35 18.12 20.17
C SER A 218 -17.69 17.58 18.79
N GLY A 219 -17.02 16.49 18.39
CA GLY A 219 -17.49 15.62 17.32
C GLY A 219 -18.65 14.72 17.77
N PRO A 220 -18.99 13.71 16.95
CA PRO A 220 -20.06 12.74 17.24
C PRO A 220 -19.86 12.06 18.60
N ARG A 221 -20.89 12.07 19.44
CA ARG A 221 -20.77 11.69 20.85
C ARG A 221 -20.74 10.18 21.06
N TRP A 222 -19.88 9.72 21.98
CA TRP A 222 -19.86 8.34 22.43
C TRP A 222 -21.05 8.01 23.35
N ASN A 223 -21.87 7.06 22.91
CA ASN A 223 -22.92 6.40 23.67
C ASN A 223 -22.47 5.00 24.13
N TYR A 224 -23.24 4.40 25.03
CA TYR A 224 -23.08 2.98 25.37
C TYR A 224 -24.44 2.30 25.60
N ARG A 225 -24.51 1.01 25.29
CA ARG A 225 -25.70 0.17 25.50
C ARG A 225 -25.27 -1.22 25.97
N ILE A 226 -25.97 -1.76 26.98
CA ILE A 226 -25.87 -3.18 27.30
C ILE A 226 -26.78 -3.91 26.30
N VAL A 227 -26.19 -4.68 25.40
CA VAL A 227 -26.92 -5.45 24.38
C VAL A 227 -27.48 -6.72 25.04
N PRO A 228 -28.81 -6.95 25.02
CA PRO A 228 -29.40 -8.18 25.51
C PRO A 228 -28.84 -9.38 24.75
N THR A 229 -28.53 -10.46 25.46
CA THR A 229 -28.04 -11.70 24.86
C THR A 229 -29.04 -12.82 25.13
N SER A 230 -29.34 -13.64 24.12
CA SER A 230 -30.26 -14.79 24.27
C SER A 230 -29.69 -15.91 25.15
N HIS A 231 -28.39 -15.85 25.46
CA HIS A 231 -27.65 -16.87 26.21
C HIS A 231 -26.69 -16.21 27.20
N PRO A 232 -26.50 -16.76 28.42
CA PRO A 232 -25.65 -16.15 29.43
C PRO A 232 -24.21 -15.93 28.96
N THR A 233 -23.61 -14.82 29.39
CA THR A 233 -22.21 -14.46 29.16
C THR A 233 -21.48 -14.27 30.50
N LYS A 234 -20.15 -14.39 30.53
CA LYS A 234 -19.36 -14.10 31.76
C LYS A 234 -19.44 -12.64 32.21
N LYS A 235 -19.68 -11.72 31.28
CA LYS A 235 -19.81 -10.28 31.49
C LYS A 235 -20.88 -9.74 30.54
N PRO A 236 -21.65 -8.70 30.92
CA PRO A 236 -22.59 -8.04 30.02
C PRO A 236 -21.91 -7.61 28.70
N ALA A 237 -22.61 -7.75 27.58
CA ALA A 237 -22.16 -7.25 26.29
C ALA A 237 -22.36 -5.72 26.25
N VAL A 238 -21.34 -4.96 26.61
CA VAL A 238 -21.38 -3.49 26.57
C VAL A 238 -20.87 -3.02 25.22
N LEU A 239 -21.78 -2.53 24.38
CA LEU A 239 -21.46 -1.85 23.13
C LEU A 239 -21.19 -0.37 23.44
N TYR A 240 -20.04 0.15 22.98
CA TYR A 240 -19.78 1.58 22.90
C TYR A 240 -19.87 2.00 21.44
N TYR A 241 -20.62 3.06 21.14
CA TYR A 241 -20.87 3.49 19.76
C TYR A 241 -21.20 4.97 19.66
N ARG A 242 -20.91 5.57 18.51
CA ARG A 242 -21.38 6.90 18.11
C ARG A 242 -22.62 6.74 17.24
N ASP A 243 -23.45 7.78 17.15
CA ASP A 243 -24.48 7.81 16.12
C ASP A 243 -23.79 7.80 14.75
N SER A 244 -24.17 6.83 13.90
CA SER A 244 -23.51 6.62 12.62
C SER A 244 -23.87 7.67 11.58
N LEU A 245 -25.04 8.30 11.69
CA LEU A 245 -25.42 9.42 10.84
C LEU A 245 -24.68 10.70 11.28
N ASP A 246 -24.50 10.94 12.58
CA ASP A 246 -23.63 12.03 13.06
C ASP A 246 -22.18 11.87 12.56
N CYS A 247 -21.65 10.64 12.54
CA CYS A 247 -20.33 10.36 11.96
C CYS A 247 -20.26 10.67 10.46
N ILE A 248 -21.30 10.32 9.70
CA ILE A 248 -21.37 10.65 8.26
C ILE A 248 -21.54 12.16 8.04
N GLU A 249 -22.40 12.85 8.80
CA GLU A 249 -22.56 14.31 8.73
C GLU A 249 -21.25 15.04 9.09
N ALA A 250 -20.48 14.54 10.06
CA ALA A 250 -19.19 15.11 10.44
C ALA A 250 -18.15 14.99 9.32
N LEU A 251 -18.07 13.82 8.65
CA LEU A 251 -17.20 13.63 7.47
C LEU A 251 -17.68 14.48 6.28
N PHE A 252 -18.98 14.52 6.03
CA PHE A 252 -19.57 15.21 4.89
C PHE A 252 -19.46 16.75 4.98
N ASN A 253 -19.41 17.31 6.18
CA ASN A 253 -19.25 18.74 6.45
C ASN A 253 -17.78 19.16 6.68
N HIS A 254 -16.82 18.22 6.63
CA HIS A 254 -15.43 18.47 7.01
C HIS A 254 -14.70 19.36 5.99
N PRO A 255 -14.14 20.53 6.39
CA PRO A 255 -13.67 21.55 5.45
C PRO A 255 -12.50 21.08 4.58
N TYR A 256 -11.60 20.23 5.11
CA TYR A 256 -10.49 19.66 4.33
C TYR A 256 -10.94 18.86 3.08
N PHE A 257 -12.18 18.38 3.04
CA PHE A 257 -12.69 17.59 1.91
C PHE A 257 -13.44 18.41 0.85
N ALA A 258 -13.56 19.74 1.00
CA ALA A 258 -14.34 20.61 0.10
C ALA A 258 -14.02 20.41 -1.40
N ARG A 259 -12.74 20.39 -1.77
CA ARG A 259 -12.26 20.17 -3.15
C ARG A 259 -11.92 18.69 -3.46
N HIS A 260 -12.37 17.77 -2.61
CA HIS A 260 -11.94 16.36 -2.59
C HIS A 260 -13.09 15.36 -2.48
N MET A 261 -14.34 15.80 -2.64
CA MET A 261 -15.50 14.93 -2.72
C MET A 261 -16.20 14.98 -4.08
N ASP A 262 -16.68 13.83 -4.53
CA ASP A 262 -17.54 13.70 -5.69
C ASP A 262 -18.99 13.48 -5.22
N TYR A 263 -19.90 14.40 -5.57
CA TYR A 263 -21.31 14.39 -5.16
C TYR A 263 -22.26 13.72 -6.17
N VAL A 264 -21.79 13.55 -7.41
CA VAL A 264 -22.57 13.08 -8.56
C VAL A 264 -21.84 11.89 -9.19
N PRO A 265 -22.48 10.72 -9.37
CA PRO A 265 -21.87 9.61 -10.09
C PRO A 265 -21.53 10.01 -11.52
N PHE A 266 -20.44 9.46 -12.05
CA PHE A 266 -19.93 9.84 -13.36
C PHE A 266 -19.42 8.64 -14.16
N ARG A 267 -19.20 8.84 -15.45
CA ARG A 267 -18.55 7.90 -16.36
C ARG A 267 -17.42 8.63 -17.06
N ALA A 268 -16.18 8.20 -16.79
CA ALA A 268 -15.00 8.77 -17.42
C ALA A 268 -14.57 7.92 -18.62
N PHE A 269 -14.08 8.58 -19.66
CA PHE A 269 -13.64 7.96 -20.91
C PHE A 269 -12.32 8.60 -21.37
N THR A 270 -11.46 7.79 -21.99
CA THR A 270 -10.14 8.24 -22.44
C THR A 270 -10.19 9.21 -23.62
N THR A 271 -11.28 9.20 -24.40
CA THR A 271 -11.50 10.04 -25.58
C THR A 271 -12.93 10.60 -25.64
N GLY A 272 -13.13 11.65 -26.44
CA GLY A 272 -14.44 12.27 -26.72
C GLY A 272 -15.46 11.34 -27.39
N GLU A 273 -14.98 10.39 -28.20
CA GLU A 273 -15.79 9.30 -28.80
C GLU A 273 -16.33 8.28 -27.77
N LYS A 274 -15.91 8.36 -26.50
CA LYS A 274 -16.34 7.47 -25.40
C LYS A 274 -16.05 5.97 -25.61
N VAL A 275 -15.00 5.64 -26.38
CA VAL A 275 -14.66 4.25 -26.77
C VAL A 275 -14.15 3.41 -25.59
N VAL A 276 -13.22 3.94 -24.79
CA VAL A 276 -12.60 3.22 -23.67
C VAL A 276 -13.02 3.88 -22.36
N ARG A 277 -13.72 3.12 -21.51
CA ARG A 277 -14.19 3.57 -20.19
C ARG A 277 -13.10 3.41 -19.14
N GLU A 278 -13.00 4.41 -18.27
CA GLU A 278 -12.13 4.46 -17.10
C GLU A 278 -12.91 4.20 -15.80
N TYR A 279 -12.30 3.46 -14.89
CA TYR A 279 -12.83 3.15 -13.56
C TYR A 279 -11.78 3.51 -12.50
N GLY A 280 -12.09 4.49 -11.64
CA GLY A 280 -11.20 5.01 -10.59
C GLY A 280 -11.86 4.94 -9.22
N GLU A 281 -12.66 5.95 -8.87
CA GLU A 281 -13.43 6.00 -7.63
C GLU A 281 -14.72 5.16 -7.72
N TRP A 282 -15.32 4.80 -6.58
CA TRP A 282 -16.67 4.18 -6.53
C TRP A 282 -17.73 4.97 -7.29
N MET A 283 -17.67 6.31 -7.25
CA MET A 283 -18.56 7.21 -8.00
C MET A 283 -18.42 7.08 -9.52
N SER A 284 -17.36 6.44 -10.04
CA SER A 284 -17.19 6.11 -11.47
C SER A 284 -17.79 4.73 -11.87
N GLY A 285 -18.15 3.92 -10.88
CA GLY A 285 -18.63 2.55 -11.04
C GLY A 285 -20.13 2.45 -11.34
N ASP A 286 -20.51 1.35 -11.99
CA ASP A 286 -21.90 1.09 -12.36
C ASP A 286 -22.84 0.94 -11.16
N VAL A 287 -22.35 0.49 -9.98
CA VAL A 287 -23.22 0.39 -8.79
C VAL A 287 -23.66 1.77 -8.30
N ALA A 288 -22.76 2.76 -8.30
CA ALA A 288 -23.12 4.12 -7.91
C ALA A 288 -24.14 4.73 -8.89
N TRP A 289 -23.90 4.57 -10.20
CA TRP A 289 -24.81 5.01 -11.26
C TRP A 289 -26.19 4.33 -11.17
N ASP A 290 -26.22 3.02 -10.99
CA ASP A 290 -27.43 2.21 -10.85
C ASP A 290 -28.25 2.53 -9.60
N ILE A 291 -27.61 2.96 -8.50
CA ILE A 291 -28.31 3.37 -7.29
C ILE A 291 -28.91 4.76 -7.50
N GLN A 292 -28.13 5.72 -8.02
CA GLN A 292 -28.60 7.08 -8.27
C GLN A 292 -29.84 7.12 -9.17
N GLY A 293 -29.90 6.27 -10.21
CA GLY A 293 -31.09 6.11 -11.06
C GLY A 293 -32.32 5.47 -10.41
N LYS A 294 -32.24 5.09 -9.12
CA LYS A 294 -33.36 4.61 -8.29
C LYS A 294 -33.73 5.59 -7.16
N LEU A 295 -32.93 6.63 -6.96
CA LEU A 295 -33.21 7.69 -5.98
C LEU A 295 -34.15 8.75 -6.59
N PRO A 296 -34.78 9.60 -5.76
CA PRO A 296 -35.52 10.76 -6.24
C PRO A 296 -34.64 11.70 -7.09
N GLN A 297 -35.25 12.46 -7.99
CA GLN A 297 -34.58 13.54 -8.71
C GLN A 297 -33.96 14.53 -7.70
N ASN A 298 -32.82 15.13 -8.06
CA ASN A 298 -32.04 16.06 -7.24
C ASN A 298 -31.41 15.45 -5.97
N ALA A 299 -31.47 14.12 -5.79
CA ALA A 299 -30.82 13.42 -4.69
C ALA A 299 -29.30 13.33 -4.86
N THR A 300 -28.58 13.26 -3.74
CA THR A 300 -27.13 13.05 -3.65
C THR A 300 -26.84 11.65 -3.12
N LEU A 301 -26.06 10.86 -3.85
CA LEU A 301 -25.62 9.55 -3.39
C LEU A 301 -24.46 9.69 -2.38
N CYS A 302 -24.60 9.12 -1.18
CA CYS A 302 -23.64 9.22 -0.09
C CYS A 302 -23.16 7.81 0.33
N GLY A 303 -22.14 7.28 -0.34
CA GLY A 303 -21.73 5.88 -0.18
C GLY A 303 -21.00 5.63 1.14
N VAL A 304 -21.61 4.86 2.05
CA VAL A 304 -21.02 4.52 3.35
C VAL A 304 -19.96 3.43 3.19
N ILE A 305 -18.83 3.59 3.86
CA ILE A 305 -17.79 2.55 3.99
C ILE A 305 -17.71 2.13 5.45
N LEU A 306 -17.69 0.82 5.71
CA LEU A 306 -17.42 0.24 7.02
C LEU A 306 -16.11 -0.56 7.00
N SER A 307 -15.44 -0.68 8.15
CA SER A 307 -14.33 -1.62 8.33
C SER A 307 -14.23 -2.10 9.78
N SER A 308 -13.95 -3.38 9.99
CA SER A 308 -13.73 -3.96 11.32
C SER A 308 -12.64 -5.02 11.30
N ASP A 309 -11.86 -5.07 12.38
CA ASP A 309 -10.93 -6.17 12.69
C ASP A 309 -10.74 -6.30 14.21
N LYS A 310 -10.45 -7.51 14.70
CA LYS A 310 -10.17 -7.80 16.10
C LYS A 310 -8.69 -7.57 16.41
N THR A 311 -8.33 -6.34 16.75
CA THR A 311 -6.94 -5.97 17.03
C THR A 311 -6.51 -6.27 18.47
N ASN A 312 -5.28 -6.77 18.64
CA ASN A 312 -4.64 -6.90 19.95
C ASN A 312 -4.28 -5.51 20.52
N VAL A 313 -4.57 -5.31 21.80
CA VAL A 313 -4.34 -4.06 22.52
C VAL A 313 -2.89 -3.92 23.00
N THR A 314 -2.29 -5.02 23.48
CA THR A 314 -0.83 -5.09 23.72
C THR A 314 -0.27 -6.43 23.26
N ASN A 315 0.88 -6.41 22.58
CA ASN A 315 1.50 -7.62 22.02
C ASN A 315 2.23 -8.50 23.05
N MET A 316 2.40 -8.07 24.31
CA MET A 316 3.19 -8.83 25.31
C MET A 316 2.58 -8.96 26.71
N CYS A 317 1.46 -8.28 27.04
CA CYS A 317 0.93 -8.23 28.41
C CYS A 317 -0.59 -8.50 28.49
N GLY A 318 -0.97 -9.78 28.36
CA GLY A 318 -2.26 -10.27 28.89
C GLY A 318 -3.40 -10.52 27.89
N GLY A 319 -3.14 -10.57 26.58
CA GLY A 319 -4.10 -11.12 25.59
C GLY A 319 -5.41 -10.34 25.44
N LYS A 320 -5.40 -9.03 25.71
CA LYS A 320 -6.57 -8.14 25.54
C LYS A 320 -6.75 -7.77 24.07
N VAL A 321 -7.99 -7.86 23.61
CA VAL A 321 -8.43 -7.59 22.23
C VAL A 321 -9.48 -6.49 22.29
N ALA A 322 -9.48 -5.61 21.29
CA ALA A 322 -10.56 -4.67 21.03
C ALA A 322 -11.12 -4.92 19.63
N TYR A 323 -12.36 -4.50 19.38
CA TYR A 323 -13.05 -4.72 18.11
C TYR A 323 -13.60 -3.39 17.58
N PRO A 324 -12.72 -2.51 17.08
CA PRO A 324 -13.15 -1.26 16.47
C PRO A 324 -14.01 -1.52 15.23
N LEU A 325 -15.04 -0.69 15.07
CA LEU A 325 -15.70 -0.44 13.79
C LEU A 325 -15.30 0.97 13.34
N LEU A 326 -14.76 1.08 12.14
CA LEU A 326 -14.47 2.34 11.46
C LEU A 326 -15.56 2.65 10.42
N ILE A 327 -15.84 3.94 10.22
CA ILE A 327 -16.76 4.45 9.20
C ILE A 327 -16.11 5.53 8.33
N SER A 328 -16.39 5.52 7.03
CA SER A 328 -15.91 6.51 6.06
C SER A 328 -16.92 6.73 4.91
N LEU A 329 -16.56 7.59 3.95
CA LEU A 329 -17.38 7.93 2.78
C LEU A 329 -16.64 7.64 1.46
N ALA A 330 -17.31 6.91 0.57
CA ALA A 330 -16.86 6.64 -0.80
C ALA A 330 -16.85 7.90 -1.69
N ASN A 331 -17.55 8.95 -1.27
CA ASN A 331 -17.52 10.27 -1.92
C ASN A 331 -16.16 10.97 -1.77
N ILE A 332 -15.42 10.74 -0.68
CA ILE A 332 -14.09 11.32 -0.48
C ILE A 332 -13.11 10.56 -1.37
N ARG A 333 -12.47 11.25 -2.32
CA ARG A 333 -11.54 10.66 -3.30
C ARG A 333 -10.45 9.84 -2.61
N MET A 334 -10.14 8.65 -3.13
CA MET A 334 -9.28 7.67 -2.47
C MET A 334 -7.86 8.19 -2.21
N ASN A 335 -7.36 9.10 -3.05
CA ASN A 335 -6.04 9.71 -2.90
C ASN A 335 -5.95 10.67 -1.68
N ILE A 336 -7.09 11.07 -1.11
CA ILE A 336 -7.20 11.75 0.17
C ILE A 336 -7.60 10.74 1.25
N ARG A 337 -8.72 10.04 1.05
CA ARG A 337 -9.32 9.10 2.01
C ARG A 337 -8.34 8.05 2.55
N ASN A 338 -7.46 7.53 1.70
CA ASN A 338 -6.54 6.45 2.08
C ASN A 338 -5.23 6.97 2.72
N LYS A 339 -5.02 8.30 2.79
CA LYS A 339 -3.92 8.88 3.58
C LYS A 339 -4.29 8.85 5.05
N ALA A 340 -3.43 8.25 5.89
CA ALA A 340 -3.60 8.23 7.34
C ALA A 340 -3.83 9.64 7.94
N SER A 341 -3.03 10.64 7.52
CA SER A 341 -3.14 12.02 8.02
C SER A 341 -4.42 12.77 7.61
N SER A 342 -5.28 12.17 6.77
CA SER A 342 -6.58 12.76 6.44
C SER A 342 -7.66 12.52 7.51
N HIS A 343 -7.40 11.58 8.44
CA HIS A 343 -8.36 10.99 9.39
C HIS A 343 -9.77 10.73 8.80
N ALA A 344 -9.88 10.40 7.51
CA ALA A 344 -11.14 10.16 6.80
C ALA A 344 -11.89 8.88 7.24
N PHE A 345 -11.33 8.11 8.18
CA PHE A 345 -11.98 6.97 8.83
C PHE A 345 -12.20 7.27 10.31
N LEU A 346 -13.45 7.47 10.72
CA LEU A 346 -13.81 7.74 12.12
C LEU A 346 -14.08 6.43 12.88
N PRO A 347 -13.71 6.32 14.18
CA PRO A 347 -14.09 5.19 15.01
C PRO A 347 -15.57 5.28 15.40
N ALA A 348 -16.43 4.48 14.75
CA ALA A 348 -17.87 4.45 14.99
C ALA A 348 -18.27 3.64 16.22
N ALA A 349 -17.57 2.54 16.53
CA ALA A 349 -17.90 1.69 17.68
C ALA A 349 -16.72 0.87 18.21
N LEU A 350 -16.86 0.38 19.45
CA LEU A 350 -16.13 -0.75 20.00
C LEU A 350 -17.13 -1.89 20.25
N ILE A 351 -17.11 -2.90 19.37
CA ILE A 351 -18.03 -4.04 19.41
C ILE A 351 -17.66 -4.96 20.59
N PRO A 352 -18.62 -5.42 21.41
CA PRO A 352 -18.33 -6.26 22.56
C PRO A 352 -17.85 -7.65 22.15
N ILE A 353 -16.83 -8.17 22.85
CA ILE A 353 -16.34 -9.56 22.71
C ILE A 353 -16.64 -10.34 24.01
N PRO A 354 -17.90 -10.70 24.33
CA PRO A 354 -18.22 -11.41 25.55
C PRO A 354 -17.94 -12.91 25.43
N GLU A 355 -17.55 -13.54 26.54
CA GLU A 355 -17.45 -15.00 26.61
C GLU A 355 -18.83 -15.64 26.89
N PHE A 356 -19.44 -16.26 25.87
CA PHE A 356 -20.70 -16.99 26.01
C PHE A 356 -20.55 -18.31 26.81
N LEU A 357 -21.47 -18.53 27.74
CA LEU A 357 -21.54 -19.69 28.62
C LEU A 357 -22.44 -20.79 28.05
N HIS A 358 -22.10 -21.29 26.85
CA HIS A 358 -22.81 -22.40 26.22
C HIS A 358 -22.05 -23.74 26.39
N PRO A 359 -22.72 -24.88 26.68
CA PRO A 359 -22.05 -26.18 26.86
C PRO A 359 -21.33 -26.65 25.60
N VAL A 360 -21.98 -26.58 24.43
CA VAL A 360 -21.36 -26.89 23.14
C VAL A 360 -20.47 -25.71 22.71
N LYS A 361 -19.14 -25.91 22.70
CA LYS A 361 -18.15 -24.87 22.35
C LYS A 361 -18.42 -24.18 21.01
N ARG A 362 -18.84 -24.93 19.98
CA ARG A 362 -19.10 -24.38 18.63
C ARG A 362 -20.23 -23.35 18.61
N MET A 363 -21.24 -23.48 19.49
CA MET A 363 -22.36 -22.53 19.53
C MET A 363 -21.97 -21.17 20.12
N ARG A 364 -20.88 -21.10 20.90
CA ARG A 364 -20.34 -19.81 21.38
C ARG A 364 -19.96 -18.91 20.21
N SER A 365 -19.26 -19.45 19.21
CA SER A 365 -18.94 -18.72 17.98
C SER A 365 -20.16 -18.38 17.10
N VAL A 366 -21.26 -19.12 17.21
CA VAL A 366 -22.54 -18.78 16.54
C VAL A 366 -23.22 -17.62 17.26
N LEU A 367 -23.18 -17.61 18.59
CA LEU A 367 -23.70 -16.52 19.43
C LEU A 367 -22.85 -15.25 19.32
N GLU A 368 -21.53 -15.37 19.24
CA GLU A 368 -20.60 -14.27 18.91
C GLU A 368 -20.93 -13.67 17.54
N ALA A 369 -21.19 -14.51 16.53
CA ALA A 369 -21.58 -14.05 15.20
C ALA A 369 -22.93 -13.32 15.20
N ARG A 370 -23.95 -13.85 15.90
CA ARG A 370 -25.25 -13.17 16.06
C ARG A 370 -25.10 -11.82 16.73
N LEU A 371 -24.42 -11.77 17.89
CA LEU A 371 -24.18 -10.53 18.61
C LEU A 371 -23.45 -9.47 17.76
N PHE A 372 -22.53 -9.88 16.88
CA PHE A 372 -21.88 -8.97 15.96
C PHE A 372 -22.90 -8.32 14.99
N HIS A 373 -23.79 -9.10 14.38
CA HIS A 373 -24.86 -8.53 13.55
C HIS A 373 -25.84 -7.70 14.38
N ASP A 374 -26.25 -8.15 15.57
CA ASP A 374 -27.14 -7.40 16.48
C ASP A 374 -26.52 -6.03 16.85
N CYS A 375 -25.20 -5.97 17.08
CA CYS A 375 -24.48 -4.73 17.35
C CYS A 375 -24.40 -3.82 16.12
N LEU A 376 -24.08 -4.36 14.95
CA LEU A 376 -24.06 -3.58 13.70
C LEU A 376 -25.44 -3.02 13.35
N ASP A 377 -26.51 -3.79 13.58
CA ASP A 377 -27.89 -3.39 13.34
C ASP A 377 -28.24 -2.12 14.15
N ILE A 378 -27.90 -2.11 15.44
CA ILE A 378 -28.05 -0.95 16.34
C ILE A 378 -27.21 0.26 15.87
N ILE A 379 -25.98 0.03 15.40
CA ILE A 379 -25.10 1.12 14.98
C ILE A 379 -25.61 1.77 13.70
N VAL A 380 -26.07 0.99 12.72
CA VAL A 380 -26.37 1.46 11.36
C VAL A 380 -27.85 1.81 11.13
N GLU A 381 -28.73 1.60 12.11
CA GLU A 381 -30.15 1.98 12.07
C GLU A 381 -30.39 3.41 11.53
N PRO A 382 -29.69 4.48 11.99
CA PRO A 382 -29.83 5.82 11.41
C PRO A 382 -29.49 5.90 9.91
N LEU A 383 -28.50 5.13 9.44
CA LEU A 383 -28.08 5.07 8.04
C LEU A 383 -29.03 4.25 7.18
N LYS A 384 -29.71 3.24 7.73
CA LYS A 384 -30.81 2.54 7.02
C LYS A 384 -31.98 3.50 6.77
N ILE A 385 -32.35 4.29 7.78
CA ILE A 385 -33.41 5.30 7.68
C ILE A 385 -33.04 6.36 6.62
N ALA A 386 -31.82 6.89 6.66
CA ALA A 386 -31.34 7.85 5.67
C ALA A 386 -31.17 7.23 4.25
N ALA A 387 -30.88 5.93 4.14
CA ALA A 387 -30.89 5.22 2.85
C ALA A 387 -32.30 4.95 2.29
N GLN A 388 -33.33 4.91 3.14
CA GLN A 388 -34.73 4.70 2.76
C GLN A 388 -35.47 6.02 2.46
N MET A 389 -35.22 7.06 3.25
CA MET A 389 -36.00 8.31 3.25
C MET A 389 -35.20 9.54 2.81
N GLY A 390 -33.87 9.44 2.77
CA GLY A 390 -32.96 10.57 2.55
C GLY A 390 -32.79 11.46 3.79
N ARG A 391 -31.72 12.25 3.80
CA ARG A 391 -31.35 13.19 4.88
C ARG A 391 -30.77 14.46 4.28
N MET A 392 -31.24 15.64 4.71
CA MET A 392 -30.58 16.89 4.37
C MET A 392 -29.27 17.01 5.17
N MET A 393 -28.12 17.02 4.49
CA MET A 393 -26.80 17.17 5.10
C MET A 393 -26.10 18.42 4.57
N SER A 394 -25.36 19.14 5.42
CA SER A 394 -24.54 20.28 4.98
C SER A 394 -23.20 19.77 4.44
N ASP A 395 -22.87 20.12 3.20
CA ASP A 395 -21.54 19.88 2.63
C ASP A 395 -20.49 20.83 3.25
N PRO A 396 -19.19 20.72 2.91
CA PRO A 396 -18.13 21.50 3.55
C PRO A 396 -18.25 23.02 3.32
N LEU A 397 -18.91 23.42 2.23
CA LEU A 397 -19.16 24.82 1.87
C LEU A 397 -20.46 25.36 2.52
N GLY A 398 -21.14 24.54 3.33
CA GLY A 398 -22.38 24.92 3.99
C GLY A 398 -23.65 24.79 3.13
N ASN A 399 -23.55 24.19 1.94
CA ASN A 399 -24.72 23.91 1.11
C ASN A 399 -25.49 22.70 1.64
N LEU A 400 -26.83 22.72 1.67
CA LEU A 400 -27.60 21.52 1.96
C LEU A 400 -27.71 20.62 0.72
N ARG A 401 -27.66 19.32 0.93
CA ARG A 401 -27.82 18.27 -0.08
C ARG A 401 -28.76 17.18 0.43
N PHE A 402 -29.64 16.67 -0.42
CA PHE A 402 -30.60 15.61 -0.06
C PHE A 402 -29.95 14.24 -0.25
N CYS A 403 -29.32 13.73 0.80
CA CYS A 403 -28.38 12.61 0.74
C CYS A 403 -29.01 11.26 1.12
N PHE A 404 -28.63 10.19 0.41
CA PHE A 404 -29.03 8.80 0.70
C PHE A 404 -27.79 7.93 0.98
N THR A 405 -27.86 7.07 2.00
CA THR A 405 -26.68 6.44 2.62
C THR A 405 -26.61 4.90 2.47
N PRO A 406 -26.50 4.33 1.26
CA PRO A 406 -26.30 2.89 1.07
C PRO A 406 -24.89 2.45 1.50
N LEU A 407 -24.71 1.17 1.84
CA LEU A 407 -23.40 0.60 2.11
C LEU A 407 -22.65 0.34 0.80
N ALA A 408 -21.66 1.19 0.51
CA ALA A 408 -20.82 1.10 -0.68
C ALA A 408 -19.74 0.01 -0.54
N ALA A 409 -19.12 -0.12 0.63
CA ALA A 409 -18.08 -1.11 0.88
C ALA A 409 -17.96 -1.55 2.36
N TYR A 410 -17.50 -2.78 2.57
CA TYR A 410 -17.09 -3.32 3.86
C TYR A 410 -15.66 -3.87 3.75
N ILE A 411 -14.68 -3.16 4.31
CA ILE A 411 -13.26 -3.51 4.24
C ILE A 411 -12.91 -4.43 5.42
N ALA A 412 -12.56 -5.68 5.14
CA ALA A 412 -12.41 -6.76 6.12
C ALA A 412 -11.42 -7.84 5.66
N ASP A 413 -10.97 -8.70 6.58
CA ASP A 413 -10.22 -9.91 6.24
C ASP A 413 -11.18 -11.08 5.92
N THR A 414 -10.73 -12.13 5.23
CA THR A 414 -11.63 -13.21 4.76
C THR A 414 -12.46 -13.92 5.85
N PRO A 415 -11.93 -14.20 7.05
CA PRO A 415 -12.74 -14.58 8.21
C PRO A 415 -13.88 -13.60 8.56
N GLU A 416 -13.61 -12.30 8.56
CA GLU A 416 -14.56 -11.24 8.89
C GLU A 416 -15.59 -11.02 7.74
N GLU A 417 -15.16 -11.05 6.48
CA GLU A 417 -16.04 -11.08 5.29
C GLU A 417 -17.02 -12.26 5.36
N SER A 418 -16.53 -13.42 5.80
CA SER A 418 -17.36 -14.62 5.98
C SER A 418 -18.40 -14.46 7.09
N LEU A 419 -18.05 -13.73 8.15
CA LEU A 419 -18.98 -13.35 9.21
C LEU A 419 -20.07 -12.42 8.65
N VAL A 420 -19.68 -11.32 8.01
CA VAL A 420 -20.57 -10.32 7.39
C VAL A 420 -21.52 -10.93 6.35
N ALA A 421 -21.02 -11.82 5.48
CA ALA A 421 -21.82 -12.55 4.49
C ALA A 421 -22.72 -13.67 5.08
N CYS A 422 -22.67 -13.88 6.40
CA CYS A 422 -23.39 -14.94 7.11
C CYS A 422 -23.01 -16.38 6.70
N VAL A 423 -21.81 -16.61 6.15
CA VAL A 423 -21.36 -17.92 5.64
C VAL A 423 -20.40 -18.62 6.61
N ARG A 424 -20.39 -19.96 6.59
CA ARG A 424 -19.46 -20.76 7.42
C ARG A 424 -18.24 -21.26 6.65
N GLY A 425 -17.07 -20.86 7.14
CA GLY A 425 -15.80 -21.58 7.01
C GLY A 425 -15.34 -21.79 5.58
N LYS A 426 -15.60 -22.98 5.03
CA LYS A 426 -15.07 -23.46 3.75
C LYS A 426 -15.96 -23.07 2.54
N THR A 427 -16.38 -21.80 2.52
CA THR A 427 -17.39 -21.23 1.61
C THR A 427 -16.99 -19.81 1.24
N SER A 428 -17.23 -19.37 0.00
CA SER A 428 -16.97 -17.98 -0.38
C SER A 428 -17.96 -17.01 0.28
N PRO A 429 -17.51 -15.83 0.74
CA PRO A 429 -18.42 -14.75 1.17
C PRO A 429 -19.14 -14.10 -0.02
N VAL A 430 -18.52 -14.05 -1.20
CA VAL A 430 -19.02 -13.30 -2.38
C VAL A 430 -19.66 -14.18 -3.46
N THR A 431 -19.36 -15.49 -3.50
CA THR A 431 -19.96 -16.43 -4.44
C THR A 431 -20.60 -17.66 -3.78
N MET A 432 -21.23 -18.48 -4.60
CA MET A 432 -21.74 -19.79 -4.22
C MET A 432 -20.65 -20.88 -4.14
N ALA A 433 -19.38 -20.57 -4.43
CA ALA A 433 -18.27 -21.52 -4.37
C ALA A 433 -18.12 -22.20 -3.01
N SER A 434 -17.63 -23.45 -3.04
CA SER A 434 -17.22 -24.20 -1.84
C SER A 434 -15.73 -24.47 -1.90
N HIS A 435 -15.12 -24.89 -0.80
CA HIS A 435 -13.69 -25.21 -0.84
C HIS A 435 -13.27 -26.28 -1.85
N HIS A 436 -14.17 -27.15 -2.30
CA HIS A 436 -13.86 -28.11 -3.37
C HIS A 436 -13.63 -27.41 -4.71
N SER A 437 -14.26 -26.24 -4.92
CA SER A 437 -14.28 -25.47 -6.16
C SER A 437 -13.45 -24.17 -6.09
N PHE A 438 -12.64 -23.98 -5.03
CA PHE A 438 -11.73 -22.82 -4.89
C PHE A 438 -10.49 -22.90 -5.80
N GLY A 439 -10.35 -23.95 -6.61
CA GLY A 439 -9.28 -24.08 -7.61
C GLY A 439 -9.72 -23.79 -9.04
N ASP A 440 -11.02 -23.58 -9.24
CA ASP A 440 -11.65 -23.53 -10.56
C ASP A 440 -11.18 -22.29 -11.33
N ALA A 441 -11.03 -22.43 -12.65
CA ALA A 441 -10.56 -21.37 -13.54
C ALA A 441 -11.64 -20.33 -13.90
N PHE A 442 -12.80 -20.36 -13.23
CA PHE A 442 -13.94 -19.48 -13.52
C PHE A 442 -14.60 -18.95 -12.25
N ARG A 443 -15.23 -17.78 -12.38
CA ARG A 443 -16.01 -17.17 -11.30
C ARG A 443 -17.33 -17.93 -11.07
N HIS A 444 -17.56 -18.37 -9.83
CA HIS A 444 -18.82 -18.98 -9.41
C HIS A 444 -19.96 -17.94 -9.31
N PRO A 445 -21.24 -18.35 -9.42
CA PRO A 445 -22.38 -17.44 -9.30
C PRO A 445 -22.36 -16.61 -8.01
N PRO A 446 -22.74 -15.32 -8.04
CA PRO A 446 -22.66 -14.44 -6.87
C PRO A 446 -23.61 -14.87 -5.75
N ARG A 447 -23.18 -14.68 -4.49
CA ARG A 447 -24.00 -14.90 -3.29
C ARG A 447 -24.74 -13.62 -2.92
N THR A 448 -25.80 -13.32 -3.66
CA THR A 448 -26.59 -12.12 -3.37
C THR A 448 -27.25 -12.17 -1.99
N GLY A 449 -27.49 -11.00 -1.39
CA GLY A 449 -28.24 -10.88 -0.15
C GLY A 449 -29.61 -11.55 -0.24
N ALA A 450 -30.31 -11.36 -1.36
CA ALA A 450 -31.58 -12.03 -1.66
C ALA A 450 -31.47 -13.58 -1.63
N THR A 451 -30.38 -14.15 -2.13
CA THR A 451 -30.13 -15.61 -2.07
C THR A 451 -29.95 -16.09 -0.63
N THR A 452 -29.19 -15.36 0.18
CA THR A 452 -28.96 -15.67 1.60
C THR A 452 -30.26 -15.53 2.41
N LEU A 453 -31.04 -14.47 2.20
CA LEU A 453 -32.35 -14.27 2.86
C LEU A 453 -33.37 -15.35 2.47
N SER A 454 -33.41 -15.75 1.20
CA SER A 454 -34.23 -16.87 0.75
C SER A 454 -33.82 -18.18 1.45
N GLN A 455 -32.53 -18.45 1.61
CA GLN A 455 -32.04 -19.63 2.33
C GLN A 455 -32.40 -19.58 3.83
N LEU A 456 -32.30 -18.42 4.48
CA LEU A 456 -32.72 -18.22 5.87
C LEU A 456 -34.24 -18.48 6.05
N SER A 457 -35.08 -18.00 5.13
CA SER A 457 -36.54 -18.20 5.18
C SER A 457 -36.99 -19.67 5.12
N ARG A 458 -36.12 -20.57 4.66
CA ARG A 458 -36.39 -22.02 4.58
C ARG A 458 -36.11 -22.77 5.90
N ILE A 459 -35.54 -22.10 6.90
CA ILE A 459 -35.23 -22.69 8.21
C ILE A 459 -36.47 -22.61 9.09
N GLN A 460 -37.03 -23.77 9.43
CA GLN A 460 -38.28 -23.90 10.18
C GLN A 460 -38.03 -24.44 11.59
N CYS A 461 -37.36 -23.63 12.41
CA CYS A 461 -37.25 -23.81 13.85
C CYS A 461 -36.98 -22.47 14.55
N ASP A 462 -37.25 -22.40 15.86
CA ASP A 462 -36.91 -21.23 16.68
C ASP A 462 -35.40 -20.92 16.58
N PRO A 463 -34.99 -19.70 16.19
CA PRO A 463 -33.59 -19.29 16.22
C PRO A 463 -32.92 -19.45 17.58
N ASN A 464 -33.67 -19.39 18.69
CA ASN A 464 -33.13 -19.55 20.04
C ASN A 464 -32.75 -21.01 20.38
N ASP A 465 -33.29 -22.00 19.66
CA ASP A 465 -32.70 -23.35 19.62
C ASP A 465 -31.46 -23.32 18.70
N VAL A 466 -30.38 -22.71 19.22
CA VAL A 466 -29.16 -22.40 18.45
C VAL A 466 -28.57 -23.65 17.79
N LEU A 467 -28.66 -24.80 18.46
CA LEU A 467 -28.14 -26.06 17.94
C LEU A 467 -28.97 -26.58 16.77
N ARG A 468 -30.29 -26.65 16.91
CA ARG A 468 -31.19 -27.09 15.82
C ARG A 468 -31.15 -26.11 14.65
N TYR A 469 -31.15 -24.81 14.93
CA TYR A 469 -31.03 -23.76 13.92
C TYR A 469 -29.71 -23.89 13.14
N PHE A 470 -28.57 -24.03 13.83
CA PHE A 470 -27.26 -24.20 13.17
C PHE A 470 -27.17 -25.50 12.36
N ILE A 471 -27.84 -26.58 12.79
CA ILE A 471 -27.97 -27.81 11.99
C ILE A 471 -28.73 -27.51 10.69
N GLN A 472 -29.88 -26.83 10.75
CA GLN A 472 -30.64 -26.45 9.54
C GLN A 472 -29.93 -25.42 8.65
N CYS A 473 -29.03 -24.57 9.18
CA CYS A 473 -28.13 -23.72 8.38
C CYS A 473 -27.10 -24.51 7.55
N THR A 474 -26.81 -25.76 7.90
CA THR A 474 -25.66 -26.51 7.35
C THR A 474 -25.76 -26.79 5.84
N PRO A 475 -26.90 -27.27 5.29
CA PRO A 475 -27.04 -27.49 3.84
C PRO A 475 -26.85 -26.22 3.00
N PHE A 476 -27.25 -25.06 3.53
CA PHE A 476 -27.10 -23.75 2.88
C PHE A 476 -25.70 -23.12 3.08
N ARG A 477 -24.84 -23.75 3.91
CA ARG A 477 -23.51 -23.25 4.30
C ARG A 477 -23.55 -21.90 5.01
N LEU A 478 -24.59 -21.66 5.80
CA LEU A 478 -24.75 -20.46 6.63
C LEU A 478 -24.13 -20.64 8.03
N ASN A 479 -23.71 -19.54 8.67
CA ASN A 479 -22.97 -19.56 9.94
C ASN A 479 -23.86 -19.68 11.20
N GLY A 480 -25.18 -19.51 11.07
CA GLY A 480 -26.14 -19.55 12.17
C GLY A 480 -26.70 -18.19 12.60
N VAL A 481 -26.27 -17.09 11.97
CA VAL A 481 -26.95 -15.78 12.06
C VAL A 481 -28.38 -15.91 11.52
N ALA A 482 -29.33 -15.24 12.18
CA ALA A 482 -30.75 -15.28 11.81
C ALA A 482 -31.23 -13.99 11.13
N ALA A 483 -30.79 -12.84 11.63
CA ALA A 483 -31.04 -11.52 11.04
C ALA A 483 -29.68 -10.86 10.70
N PRO A 484 -29.27 -10.82 9.43
CA PRO A 484 -28.09 -10.08 9.01
C PRO A 484 -28.34 -8.57 9.09
N PHE A 485 -27.43 -7.76 9.66
CA PHE A 485 -27.59 -6.30 9.77
C PHE A 485 -27.93 -5.55 8.47
N TRP A 486 -27.61 -6.13 7.31
CA TRP A 486 -27.85 -5.57 5.97
C TRP A 486 -29.17 -5.98 5.34
N HIS A 487 -29.99 -6.83 5.99
CA HIS A 487 -31.18 -7.46 5.39
C HIS A 487 -32.26 -6.47 4.90
N ASP A 488 -32.31 -5.30 5.53
CA ASP A 488 -33.28 -4.22 5.37
C ASP A 488 -32.61 -2.88 5.03
N TRP A 489 -31.29 -2.86 4.76
CA TRP A 489 -30.56 -1.64 4.37
C TRP A 489 -30.68 -1.44 2.85
N PRO A 490 -31.37 -0.39 2.36
CA PRO A 490 -31.57 -0.18 0.93
C PRO A 490 -30.26 -0.13 0.14
N HIS A 491 -30.25 -0.87 -0.98
CA HIS A 491 -29.14 -1.00 -1.92
C HIS A 491 -27.84 -1.67 -1.40
N SER A 492 -27.86 -2.24 -0.18
CA SER A 492 -26.71 -2.87 0.47
C SER A 492 -26.67 -4.39 0.29
N ASP A 493 -26.18 -4.89 -0.86
CA ASP A 493 -26.03 -6.34 -1.11
C ASP A 493 -24.58 -6.84 -0.82
N PRO A 494 -24.38 -7.90 -0.02
CA PRO A 494 -23.04 -8.39 0.34
C PRO A 494 -22.19 -8.85 -0.85
N ALA A 495 -22.78 -9.33 -1.96
CA ALA A 495 -22.02 -9.65 -3.17
C ALA A 495 -21.55 -8.42 -3.96
N ARG A 496 -21.89 -7.21 -3.48
CA ARG A 496 -21.46 -5.92 -4.03
C ARG A 496 -20.57 -5.15 -3.05
N PHE A 497 -20.96 -5.04 -1.78
CA PHE A 497 -20.20 -4.24 -0.81
C PHE A 497 -18.99 -4.98 -0.20
N ILE A 498 -18.92 -6.32 -0.27
CA ILE A 498 -17.70 -7.04 0.09
C ILE A 498 -16.71 -6.91 -1.07
N SER A 499 -15.98 -5.80 -1.07
CA SER A 499 -15.03 -5.42 -2.12
C SER A 499 -13.73 -6.22 -2.03
N PRO A 500 -12.99 -6.44 -3.14
CA PRO A 500 -11.70 -7.12 -3.10
C PRO A 500 -10.65 -6.35 -2.29
N GLU A 501 -10.11 -6.97 -1.25
CA GLU A 501 -9.19 -6.34 -0.29
C GLU A 501 -7.74 -6.80 -0.56
N GLY A 502 -6.92 -5.89 -1.08
CA GLY A 502 -5.62 -6.24 -1.63
C GLY A 502 -4.58 -6.75 -0.63
N LEU A 503 -4.60 -6.25 0.61
CA LEU A 503 -3.64 -6.63 1.65
C LEU A 503 -3.79 -8.10 2.02
N HIS A 504 -5.01 -8.58 2.24
CA HIS A 504 -5.32 -9.94 2.66
C HIS A 504 -5.48 -10.91 1.50
N HIS A 505 -6.16 -10.50 0.41
CA HIS A 505 -6.54 -11.40 -0.68
C HIS A 505 -5.36 -11.77 -1.56
N TRP A 506 -4.47 -10.83 -1.92
CA TRP A 506 -3.35 -11.12 -2.83
C TRP A 506 -1.94 -10.83 -2.28
N HIS A 507 -1.72 -9.80 -1.45
CA HIS A 507 -0.37 -9.59 -0.88
C HIS A 507 -0.03 -10.65 0.17
N ARG A 508 -0.91 -10.86 1.15
CA ARG A 508 -0.71 -11.90 2.18
C ARG A 508 -0.81 -13.32 1.59
N PHE A 509 -1.62 -13.53 0.54
CA PHE A 509 -1.59 -14.78 -0.24
C PHE A 509 -0.19 -15.09 -0.75
N SER A 510 0.52 -14.12 -1.32
CA SER A 510 1.86 -14.34 -1.88
C SER A 510 2.85 -14.82 -0.81
N TRP A 511 2.74 -14.33 0.42
CA TRP A 511 3.54 -14.83 1.55
C TRP A 511 3.10 -16.23 2.04
N ASP A 512 1.79 -16.44 2.17
CA ASP A 512 1.20 -17.70 2.63
C ASP A 512 1.40 -18.85 1.63
N HIS A 513 1.57 -18.54 0.33
CA HIS A 513 1.51 -19.49 -0.78
C HIS A 513 2.66 -19.34 -1.79
N ASP A 514 2.72 -18.30 -2.62
CA ASP A 514 3.74 -18.14 -3.68
C ASP A 514 5.16 -18.37 -3.14
N VAL A 515 5.54 -17.66 -2.08
CA VAL A 515 6.86 -17.77 -1.44
C VAL A 515 7.11 -19.18 -0.90
N GLN A 516 6.08 -19.91 -0.47
CA GLN A 516 6.22 -21.29 -0.02
C GLN A 516 6.42 -22.25 -1.20
N TRP A 517 5.75 -22.04 -2.33
CA TRP A 517 5.97 -22.82 -3.55
C TRP A 517 7.38 -22.57 -4.11
N CYS A 518 7.80 -21.30 -4.20
CA CYS A 518 9.14 -20.91 -4.61
C CYS A 518 10.24 -21.49 -3.70
N LYS A 519 10.04 -21.44 -2.37
CA LYS A 519 10.95 -22.07 -1.39
C LYS A 519 11.03 -23.58 -1.53
N ASN A 520 9.93 -24.24 -1.88
CA ASN A 520 9.92 -25.68 -2.12
C ASN A 520 10.57 -26.05 -3.47
N ALA A 521 10.58 -25.14 -4.45
CA ALA A 521 11.25 -25.33 -5.75
C ALA A 521 12.77 -25.13 -5.65
N LEU A 522 13.23 -24.10 -4.94
CA LEU A 522 14.66 -23.74 -4.85
C LEU A 522 15.38 -24.35 -3.64
N SER A 523 14.66 -24.79 -2.61
CA SER A 523 15.09 -24.87 -1.19
C SER A 523 15.20 -23.51 -0.50
N SER A 524 15.17 -23.51 0.84
CA SER A 524 15.37 -22.31 1.65
C SER A 524 16.76 -21.69 1.47
N GLN A 525 17.80 -22.52 1.29
CA GLN A 525 19.19 -22.07 1.21
C GLN A 525 19.44 -21.23 -0.05
N GLU A 526 19.05 -21.76 -1.21
CA GLU A 526 19.21 -21.07 -2.50
C GLU A 526 18.31 -19.83 -2.59
N LEU A 527 17.06 -19.92 -2.10
CA LEU A 527 16.15 -18.78 -2.05
C LEU A 527 16.73 -17.64 -1.19
N ASP A 528 17.22 -17.96 0.01
CA ASP A 528 17.82 -16.96 0.90
C ASP A 528 19.14 -16.41 0.36
N PHE A 529 19.97 -17.25 -0.27
CA PHE A 529 21.21 -16.82 -0.92
C PHE A 529 20.92 -15.82 -2.05
N ARG A 530 20.03 -16.16 -2.99
CA ARG A 530 19.62 -15.25 -4.08
C ARG A 530 19.10 -13.91 -3.58
N TYR A 531 18.26 -13.88 -2.54
CA TYR A 531 17.80 -12.63 -1.93
C TYR A 531 18.92 -11.83 -1.24
N SER A 532 19.95 -12.51 -0.71
CA SER A 532 21.08 -11.87 -0.02
C SER A 532 22.10 -11.22 -0.96
N ILE A 533 22.19 -11.67 -2.23
CA ILE A 533 23.15 -11.17 -3.24
C ILE A 533 22.55 -10.11 -4.18
N LEU A 534 21.26 -9.78 -4.04
CA LEU A 534 20.61 -8.68 -4.74
C LEU A 534 21.31 -7.34 -4.43
N HIS A 535 21.57 -6.56 -5.49
CA HIS A 535 22.21 -5.26 -5.39
C HIS A 535 21.40 -4.28 -4.50
N PRO A 536 21.98 -3.70 -3.44
CA PRO A 536 21.27 -2.82 -2.51
C PRO A 536 20.81 -1.50 -3.13
N ILE A 537 19.53 -1.18 -2.94
CA ILE A 537 18.88 0.03 -3.50
C ILE A 537 18.61 1.03 -2.38
N VAL A 538 18.86 2.32 -2.63
CA VAL A 538 18.63 3.37 -1.63
C VAL A 538 17.14 3.51 -1.35
N GLY A 539 16.74 3.37 -0.08
CA GLY A 539 15.35 3.54 0.37
C GLY A 539 14.53 2.25 0.45
N LEU A 540 15.00 1.15 -0.16
CA LEU A 540 14.38 -0.17 -0.08
C LEU A 540 15.13 -1.09 0.89
N ARG A 541 14.41 -2.06 1.45
CA ARG A 541 15.01 -3.10 2.30
C ARG A 541 15.87 -4.06 1.47
N HIS A 542 17.04 -4.40 2.00
CA HIS A 542 17.92 -5.43 1.48
C HIS A 542 17.97 -6.62 2.45
N PHE A 543 17.90 -7.84 1.92
CA PHE A 543 17.63 -9.08 2.66
C PHE A 543 18.92 -9.86 2.94
N LYS A 544 19.84 -9.28 3.73
CA LYS A 544 21.18 -9.82 4.00
C LYS A 544 21.25 -11.27 4.50
N CYS A 545 20.19 -11.77 5.14
CA CYS A 545 20.08 -13.14 5.65
C CYS A 545 18.89 -13.87 5.00
N GLY A 546 18.61 -13.52 3.75
CA GLY A 546 17.44 -14.00 3.02
C GLY A 546 16.10 -13.55 3.60
N ILE A 547 15.06 -14.32 3.30
CA ILE A 547 13.67 -14.09 3.65
C ILE A 547 13.06 -15.21 4.51
N THR A 548 13.57 -16.45 4.48
CA THR A 548 12.96 -17.57 5.24
C THR A 548 13.19 -17.47 6.75
N THR A 549 14.21 -16.72 7.17
CA THR A 549 14.53 -16.45 8.59
C THR A 549 13.58 -15.43 9.25
N LEU A 550 12.69 -14.78 8.49
CA LEU A 550 11.81 -13.72 8.97
C LEU A 550 10.60 -14.26 9.76
N LYS A 551 10.65 -14.14 11.09
CA LYS A 551 9.58 -14.64 11.99
C LYS A 551 8.25 -13.88 11.92
N GLN A 552 8.28 -12.59 11.55
CA GLN A 552 7.10 -11.74 11.35
C GLN A 552 7.37 -10.78 10.19
N VAL A 553 6.52 -10.81 9.17
CA VAL A 553 6.69 -10.02 7.93
C VAL A 553 5.49 -9.09 7.75
N GLY A 554 5.66 -7.82 8.12
CA GLY A 554 4.64 -6.78 7.89
C GLY A 554 4.52 -6.42 6.40
N GLY A 555 3.39 -5.81 6.01
CA GLY A 555 3.00 -5.60 4.61
C GLY A 555 4.07 -4.93 3.73
N ARG A 556 4.81 -3.93 4.25
CA ARG A 556 5.94 -3.32 3.54
C ARG A 556 6.99 -4.35 3.10
N ALA A 557 7.38 -5.25 4.00
CA ALA A 557 8.38 -6.27 3.71
C ALA A 557 7.84 -7.33 2.72
N GLN A 558 6.56 -7.68 2.80
CA GLN A 558 5.93 -8.59 1.81
C GLN A 558 5.99 -7.98 0.40
N ARG A 559 5.66 -6.69 0.25
CA ARG A 559 5.76 -5.96 -1.04
C ARG A 559 7.21 -5.84 -1.53
N GLU A 560 8.16 -5.59 -0.63
CA GLU A 560 9.59 -5.56 -0.97
C GLU A 560 10.11 -6.93 -1.43
N ILE A 561 9.60 -8.05 -0.89
CA ILE A 561 9.92 -9.41 -1.34
C ILE A 561 9.31 -9.70 -2.72
N GLN A 562 8.04 -9.35 -2.92
CA GLN A 562 7.30 -9.56 -4.18
C GLN A 562 8.01 -8.94 -5.39
N ARG A 563 8.59 -7.73 -5.25
CA ARG A 563 9.33 -7.02 -6.32
C ARG A 563 10.44 -7.85 -6.97
N TYR A 564 11.01 -8.84 -6.29
CA TYR A 564 12.13 -9.63 -6.81
C TYR A 564 11.76 -11.08 -7.12
N LEU A 565 10.56 -11.55 -6.76
CA LEU A 565 10.25 -12.98 -6.68
C LEU A 565 10.43 -13.72 -8.00
N VAL A 566 9.87 -13.19 -9.11
CA VAL A 566 9.98 -13.79 -10.45
C VAL A 566 11.44 -13.89 -10.91
N ALA A 567 12.22 -12.81 -10.71
CA ALA A 567 13.62 -12.76 -11.10
C ALA A 567 14.54 -13.64 -10.24
N VAL A 568 14.18 -13.86 -8.98
CA VAL A 568 14.90 -14.76 -8.06
C VAL A 568 14.67 -16.23 -8.42
N ILE A 569 13.44 -16.64 -8.77
CA ILE A 569 13.17 -18.05 -9.14
C ILE A 569 13.57 -18.41 -10.57
N ALA A 570 13.75 -17.41 -11.44
CA ALA A 570 14.10 -17.60 -12.83
C ALA A 570 15.37 -18.46 -13.02
N GLY A 571 15.27 -19.47 -13.89
CA GLY A 571 16.35 -20.41 -14.20
C GLY A 571 16.47 -21.60 -13.24
N ALA A 572 15.89 -21.54 -12.03
CA ALA A 572 15.93 -22.62 -11.05
C ALA A 572 14.59 -23.35 -10.89
N ALA A 573 13.48 -22.61 -10.86
CA ALA A 573 12.16 -23.22 -10.88
C ALA A 573 11.77 -23.65 -12.32
N PRO A 574 10.96 -24.72 -12.49
CA PRO A 574 10.44 -25.12 -13.80
C PRO A 574 9.69 -23.97 -14.51
N SER A 575 9.79 -23.92 -15.85
CA SER A 575 9.26 -22.82 -16.66
C SER A 575 7.78 -22.51 -16.37
N ASP A 576 6.95 -23.54 -16.24
CA ASP A 576 5.51 -23.36 -16.00
C ASP A 576 5.21 -22.89 -14.58
N VAL A 577 6.04 -23.27 -13.60
CA VAL A 577 5.99 -22.72 -12.23
C VAL A 577 6.38 -21.24 -12.23
N VAL A 578 7.44 -20.85 -12.96
CA VAL A 578 7.81 -19.43 -13.12
C VAL A 578 6.67 -18.66 -13.80
N THR A 579 6.07 -19.23 -14.84
CA THR A 579 4.95 -18.64 -15.59
C THR A 579 3.72 -18.43 -14.69
N ALA A 580 3.35 -19.42 -13.88
CA ALA A 580 2.25 -19.30 -12.92
C ALA A 580 2.51 -18.22 -11.85
N ILE A 581 3.74 -18.13 -11.31
CA ILE A 581 4.12 -17.10 -10.33
C ILE A 581 4.13 -15.71 -10.98
N ARG A 582 4.63 -15.58 -12.22
CA ARG A 582 4.59 -14.35 -13.01
C ARG A 582 3.15 -13.90 -13.25
N ALA A 583 2.27 -14.78 -13.71
CA ALA A 583 0.88 -14.47 -13.99
C ALA A 583 0.14 -13.90 -12.75
N LEU A 584 0.39 -14.46 -11.56
CA LEU A 584 -0.08 -13.88 -10.29
C LEU A 584 0.57 -12.54 -9.92
N MET A 585 1.81 -12.28 -10.36
CA MET A 585 2.47 -10.99 -10.18
C MET A 585 1.90 -9.91 -11.12
N ASP A 586 1.67 -10.24 -12.38
CA ASP A 586 1.03 -9.35 -13.35
C ASP A 586 -0.39 -8.97 -12.90
N PHE A 587 -1.19 -9.97 -12.49
CA PHE A 587 -2.49 -9.77 -11.86
C PHE A 587 -2.43 -8.75 -10.70
N ARG A 588 -1.46 -8.90 -9.79
CA ARG A 588 -1.29 -7.98 -8.65
C ARG A 588 -0.86 -6.58 -9.05
N TYR A 589 -0.03 -6.41 -10.07
CA TYR A 589 0.41 -5.08 -10.50
C TYR A 589 -0.70 -4.34 -11.25
N LEU A 590 -1.45 -5.05 -12.09
CA LEU A 590 -2.61 -4.54 -12.81
C LEU A 590 -3.77 -4.17 -11.88
N ALA A 591 -4.12 -5.04 -10.91
CA ALA A 591 -5.19 -4.79 -9.93
C ALA A 591 -4.91 -3.61 -8.97
N GLN A 592 -3.67 -3.10 -8.96
CA GLN A 592 -3.19 -2.04 -8.10
C GLN A 592 -3.13 -0.66 -8.77
N ALA A 593 -3.61 -0.53 -10.01
CA ALA A 593 -3.77 0.77 -10.68
C ALA A 593 -4.79 1.65 -9.95
N THR A 594 -4.58 2.96 -9.95
CA THR A 594 -5.55 3.94 -9.43
C THR A 594 -6.69 4.21 -10.42
N THR A 595 -6.44 3.99 -11.71
CA THR A 595 -7.46 4.03 -12.77
C THR A 595 -7.28 2.77 -13.62
N ILE A 596 -8.35 2.01 -13.80
CA ILE A 596 -8.38 0.79 -14.61
C ILE A 596 -9.28 1.06 -15.81
N THR A 597 -8.79 0.85 -17.03
CA THR A 597 -9.63 0.87 -18.25
C THR A 597 -10.27 -0.50 -18.48
N SER A 598 -11.25 -0.59 -19.39
CA SER A 598 -11.73 -1.90 -19.87
C SER A 598 -10.59 -2.80 -20.35
N LEU A 599 -9.61 -2.25 -21.09
CA LEU A 599 -8.43 -2.98 -21.56
C LEU A 599 -7.55 -3.49 -20.41
N VAL A 600 -7.30 -2.68 -19.38
CA VAL A 600 -6.52 -3.12 -18.19
C VAL A 600 -7.28 -4.18 -17.38
N ARG A 601 -8.60 -4.05 -17.25
CA ARG A 601 -9.47 -5.07 -16.62
C ARG A 601 -9.39 -6.41 -17.37
N ASP A 602 -9.32 -6.36 -18.70
CA ASP A 602 -9.21 -7.56 -19.52
C ASP A 602 -7.80 -8.17 -19.41
N LYS A 603 -6.73 -7.36 -19.30
CA LYS A 603 -5.39 -7.82 -18.90
C LYS A 603 -5.37 -8.47 -17.50
N ILE A 604 -6.09 -7.94 -16.50
CA ILE A 604 -6.23 -8.58 -15.16
C ILE A 604 -6.85 -9.97 -15.30
N SER A 605 -7.89 -10.10 -16.12
CA SER A 605 -8.59 -11.37 -16.35
C SER A 605 -7.70 -12.38 -17.07
N ALA A 606 -6.96 -11.94 -18.09
CA ALA A 606 -5.99 -12.78 -18.81
C ALA A 606 -4.86 -13.28 -17.91
N ALA A 607 -4.29 -12.42 -17.05
CA ALA A 607 -3.25 -12.81 -16.09
C ALA A 607 -3.76 -13.85 -15.08
N LEU A 608 -5.01 -13.77 -14.62
CA LEU A 608 -5.59 -14.81 -13.77
C LEU A 608 -5.84 -16.12 -14.53
N SER A 609 -6.33 -16.05 -15.78
CA SER A 609 -6.49 -17.23 -16.65
C SER A 609 -5.16 -17.95 -16.85
N GLU A 610 -4.12 -17.21 -17.20
CA GLU A 610 -2.78 -17.77 -17.46
C GLU A 610 -2.18 -18.44 -16.20
N PHE A 611 -2.45 -17.91 -15.01
CA PHE A 611 -2.16 -18.64 -13.77
C PHE A 611 -2.92 -19.96 -13.72
N HIS A 612 -4.23 -19.97 -13.99
CA HIS A 612 -5.02 -21.20 -13.97
C HIS A 612 -4.59 -22.24 -15.02
N ASP A 613 -4.05 -21.80 -16.16
CA ASP A 613 -3.53 -22.66 -17.22
C ASP A 613 -2.20 -23.36 -16.83
N HIS A 614 -1.37 -22.72 -16.00
CA HIS A 614 -0.04 -23.24 -15.61
C HIS A 614 0.06 -23.72 -14.15
N LYS A 615 -0.91 -23.40 -13.29
CA LYS A 615 -0.84 -23.67 -11.84
C LYS A 615 -0.59 -25.13 -11.50
N ASP A 616 -1.10 -26.07 -12.29
CA ASP A 616 -1.08 -27.48 -11.91
C ASP A 616 0.34 -28.08 -11.95
N ALA A 617 1.28 -27.46 -12.67
CA ALA A 617 2.72 -27.71 -12.52
C ALA A 617 3.22 -27.55 -11.07
N ILE A 618 2.64 -26.64 -10.28
CA ILE A 618 2.97 -26.44 -8.85
C ILE A 618 2.51 -27.64 -8.00
N THR A 619 1.44 -28.33 -8.41
CA THR A 619 0.96 -29.55 -7.73
C THR A 619 1.65 -30.81 -8.22
N ASP A 620 1.95 -30.90 -9.51
CA ASP A 620 2.59 -32.05 -10.13
C ASP A 620 4.05 -32.20 -9.68
N GLU A 621 4.79 -31.08 -9.59
CA GLU A 621 6.12 -31.00 -8.98
C GLU A 621 6.10 -31.11 -7.43
N GLY A 622 4.92 -31.31 -6.82
CA GLY A 622 4.77 -31.47 -5.37
C GLY A 622 5.20 -30.25 -4.55
N LEU A 623 5.25 -29.06 -5.15
CA LEU A 623 5.68 -27.80 -4.52
C LEU A 623 4.62 -27.26 -3.57
N ARG A 624 3.35 -27.54 -3.83
CA ARG A 624 2.25 -27.25 -2.90
C ARG A 624 2.23 -28.27 -1.76
N ARG A 625 2.65 -27.87 -0.56
CA ARG A 625 2.76 -28.77 0.62
C ARG A 625 1.89 -28.36 1.81
N GLY A 626 1.43 -29.35 2.57
CA GLY A 626 0.67 -29.12 3.80
C GLY A 626 1.54 -28.61 4.94
N ALA A 627 1.17 -27.48 5.55
CA ALA A 627 1.99 -26.80 6.56
C ALA A 627 2.33 -27.65 7.81
N THR A 628 1.47 -28.59 8.18
CA THR A 628 1.68 -29.50 9.32
C THR A 628 2.23 -30.87 8.89
N SER A 629 1.89 -31.34 7.69
CA SER A 629 2.19 -32.69 7.22
C SER A 629 3.46 -32.79 6.37
N GLY A 630 3.93 -31.70 5.77
CA GLY A 630 5.05 -31.69 4.79
C GLY A 630 4.73 -32.38 3.45
N THR A 631 3.66 -33.18 3.41
CA THR A 631 3.14 -33.91 2.25
C THR A 631 2.69 -32.96 1.13
N ALA A 632 2.91 -33.38 -0.12
CA ALA A 632 2.36 -32.69 -1.30
C ALA A 632 0.82 -32.72 -1.26
N LEU A 633 0.19 -31.68 -1.81
CA LEU A 633 -1.25 -31.51 -1.90
C LEU A 633 -1.68 -31.35 -3.35
N THR A 634 -2.41 -32.33 -3.87
CA THR A 634 -2.99 -32.35 -5.23
C THR A 634 -4.27 -31.51 -5.36
N HIS A 635 -4.47 -30.53 -4.47
CA HIS A 635 -5.69 -29.73 -4.45
C HIS A 635 -5.42 -28.27 -4.09
N TRP A 636 -6.19 -27.38 -4.70
CA TRP A 636 -6.13 -25.96 -4.42
C TRP A 636 -6.81 -25.65 -3.08
N LYS A 637 -8.15 -25.61 -3.00
CA LYS A 637 -8.89 -25.38 -1.74
C LYS A 637 -8.44 -24.11 -0.96
N ILE A 638 -7.92 -23.10 -1.65
CA ILE A 638 -7.45 -21.83 -1.08
C ILE A 638 -8.59 -20.81 -1.15
N PRO A 639 -9.18 -20.34 -0.02
CA PRO A 639 -10.28 -19.36 -0.08
C PRO A 639 -9.89 -18.09 -0.84
N LYS A 640 -8.70 -17.56 -0.55
CA LYS A 640 -8.17 -16.35 -1.18
C LYS A 640 -7.95 -16.45 -2.69
N LEU A 641 -7.76 -17.65 -3.25
CA LEU A 641 -7.64 -17.83 -4.71
C LEU A 641 -8.99 -17.62 -5.40
N GLU A 642 -10.06 -18.12 -4.80
CA GLU A 642 -11.42 -17.92 -5.33
C GLU A 642 -11.81 -16.43 -5.33
N LEU A 643 -11.35 -15.66 -4.35
CA LEU A 643 -11.56 -14.21 -4.28
C LEU A 643 -10.85 -13.44 -5.42
N HIS A 644 -9.80 -13.97 -6.03
CA HIS A 644 -9.12 -13.31 -7.17
C HIS A 644 -10.06 -13.15 -8.38
N HIS A 645 -10.98 -14.10 -8.59
CA HIS A 645 -12.04 -14.00 -9.61
C HIS A 645 -13.01 -12.85 -9.40
N HIS A 646 -13.06 -12.26 -8.19
CA HIS A 646 -13.90 -11.09 -7.95
C HIS A 646 -13.27 -9.79 -8.50
N VAL A 647 -11.94 -9.70 -8.58
CA VAL A 647 -11.20 -8.45 -8.84
C VAL A 647 -11.60 -7.80 -10.15
N ALA A 648 -11.40 -8.48 -11.30
CA ALA A 648 -11.74 -7.89 -12.60
C ALA A 648 -13.25 -7.59 -12.74
N ALA A 649 -14.11 -8.43 -12.15
CA ALA A 649 -15.55 -8.24 -12.18
C ALA A 649 -16.04 -7.07 -11.30
N SER A 650 -15.33 -6.75 -10.21
CA SER A 650 -15.67 -5.62 -9.35
C SER A 650 -15.26 -4.28 -9.95
N VAL A 651 -14.26 -4.22 -10.83
CA VAL A 651 -13.75 -2.96 -11.43
C VAL A 651 -14.90 -2.11 -11.99
N SER A 652 -15.72 -2.72 -12.86
CA SER A 652 -16.84 -2.01 -13.49
C SER A 652 -17.92 -1.59 -12.49
N GLN A 653 -18.06 -2.34 -11.39
CA GLN A 653 -19.12 -2.15 -10.41
C GLN A 653 -18.74 -1.09 -9.35
N LEU A 654 -17.50 -1.12 -8.87
CA LEU A 654 -17.03 -0.42 -7.67
C LEU A 654 -15.86 0.54 -7.91
N GLY A 655 -15.34 0.65 -9.14
CA GLY A 655 -14.10 1.39 -9.41
C GLY A 655 -12.84 0.55 -9.13
N ALA A 656 -11.68 1.21 -9.03
CA ALA A 656 -10.39 0.58 -8.83
C ALA A 656 -10.31 -0.15 -7.46
N PRO A 657 -9.88 -1.43 -7.41
CA PRO A 657 -9.81 -2.20 -6.16
C PRO A 657 -8.89 -1.59 -5.09
N VAL A 658 -7.84 -0.88 -5.49
CA VAL A 658 -6.85 -0.27 -4.57
C VAL A 658 -7.48 0.73 -3.58
N GLN A 659 -8.66 1.27 -3.90
CA GLN A 659 -9.39 2.20 -3.04
C GLN A 659 -9.95 1.55 -1.77
N TRP A 660 -10.01 0.21 -1.72
CA TRP A 660 -10.57 -0.61 -0.63
C TRP A 660 -9.51 -1.28 0.25
N SER A 661 -8.23 -0.88 0.16
CA SER A 661 -7.15 -1.52 0.93
C SER A 661 -7.32 -1.37 2.44
N ALA A 662 -7.12 -2.46 3.18
CA ALA A 662 -7.06 -2.47 4.64
C ALA A 662 -5.78 -1.82 5.22
N ASP A 663 -4.79 -1.42 4.38
CA ASP A 663 -3.58 -0.71 4.87
C ASP A 663 -3.96 0.53 5.72
N THR A 664 -4.96 1.30 5.28
CA THR A 664 -5.38 2.54 5.96
C THR A 664 -6.11 2.24 7.26
N THR A 665 -6.96 1.21 7.29
CA THR A 665 -7.75 0.85 8.48
C THR A 665 -6.91 0.12 9.53
N GLU A 666 -5.97 -0.74 9.12
CA GLU A 666 -4.92 -1.28 10.00
C GLU A 666 -4.06 -0.18 10.64
N HIS A 667 -3.76 0.89 9.90
CA HIS A 667 -3.04 2.04 10.44
C HIS A 667 -3.91 2.82 11.44
N ALA A 668 -5.17 3.09 11.10
CA ALA A 668 -6.13 3.74 11.99
C ALA A 668 -6.28 2.99 13.32
N HIS A 669 -6.22 1.65 13.35
CA HIS A 669 -6.21 0.88 14.61
C HIS A 669 -5.04 1.20 15.56
N ILE A 670 -3.95 1.80 15.07
CA ILE A 670 -2.88 2.33 15.93
C ILE A 670 -3.39 3.55 16.70
N GLU A 671 -4.00 4.50 16.01
CA GLU A 671 -4.50 5.77 16.54
C GLU A 671 -5.79 5.61 17.34
N VAL A 672 -6.73 4.76 16.90
CA VAL A 672 -8.05 4.63 17.56
C VAL A 672 -8.12 3.55 18.64
N VAL A 673 -7.14 2.64 18.72
CA VAL A 673 -7.07 1.61 19.78
C VAL A 673 -5.74 1.66 20.54
N LYS A 674 -4.61 1.44 19.85
CA LYS A 674 -3.35 1.08 20.52
C LYS A 674 -2.76 2.26 21.32
N GLN A 675 -2.71 3.45 20.72
CA GLN A 675 -2.28 4.68 21.39
C GLN A 675 -3.22 5.03 22.58
N PRO A 676 -4.55 5.20 22.40
CA PRO A 676 -5.50 5.42 23.48
C PRO A 676 -5.36 4.40 24.62
N ALA A 677 -5.29 3.11 24.29
CA ALA A 677 -5.15 2.04 25.27
C ALA A 677 -3.84 2.12 26.08
N SER A 678 -2.75 2.53 25.45
CA SER A 678 -1.45 2.71 26.12
C SER A 678 -1.47 3.83 27.15
N ALA A 679 -2.32 4.84 26.97
CA ALA A 679 -2.57 5.92 27.93
C ALA A 679 -3.59 5.54 29.05
N THR A 680 -4.15 4.32 29.03
CA THR A 680 -5.10 3.85 30.08
C THR A 680 -4.41 3.18 31.27
N ASN A 681 -5.13 3.07 32.38
CA ASN A 681 -4.71 2.23 33.51
C ASN A 681 -4.89 0.71 33.27
N ASN A 682 -5.15 0.29 32.03
CA ASN A 682 -5.39 -1.09 31.60
C ASN A 682 -6.60 -1.81 32.24
N HIS A 683 -7.49 -1.12 32.98
CA HIS A 683 -8.71 -1.68 33.58
C HIS A 683 -9.95 -1.02 32.97
N ASN A 684 -10.96 -1.79 32.55
CA ASN A 684 -12.17 -1.26 31.88
C ASN A 684 -11.83 -0.30 30.72
N TYR A 685 -10.87 -0.70 29.89
CA TYR A 685 -10.16 0.20 28.98
C TYR A 685 -11.04 0.76 27.86
N ASP A 686 -12.08 0.05 27.40
CA ASP A 686 -12.96 0.52 26.31
C ASP A 686 -13.55 1.91 26.62
N SER A 687 -14.08 2.09 27.85
CA SER A 687 -14.58 3.39 28.33
C SER A 687 -13.52 4.49 28.43
N GLN A 688 -12.25 4.12 28.62
CA GLN A 688 -11.13 5.07 28.68
C GLN A 688 -10.61 5.40 27.28
N ILE A 689 -10.66 4.44 26.33
CA ILE A 689 -10.40 4.66 24.91
C ILE A 689 -11.41 5.67 24.38
N CYS A 690 -12.72 5.47 24.59
CA CYS A 690 -13.74 6.43 24.14
C CYS A 690 -13.49 7.85 24.66
N ARG A 691 -13.16 8.01 25.96
CA ARG A 691 -12.83 9.33 26.56
C ARG A 691 -11.52 9.93 26.05
N TYR A 692 -10.54 9.10 25.71
CA TYR A 692 -9.29 9.59 25.11
C TYR A 692 -9.57 10.13 23.71
N LEU A 693 -10.34 9.39 22.91
CA LEU A 693 -10.71 9.77 21.53
C LEU A 693 -11.56 11.03 21.51
N ASP A 694 -12.60 11.11 22.35
CA ASP A 694 -13.46 12.30 22.48
C ASP A 694 -12.65 13.57 22.75
N ARG A 695 -11.71 13.50 23.70
CA ARG A 695 -10.82 14.61 24.07
C ARG A 695 -9.79 14.94 22.98
N SER A 696 -9.27 13.95 22.26
CA SER A 696 -8.30 14.19 21.18
C SER A 696 -8.99 14.84 19.97
N GLU A 697 -10.18 14.36 19.60
CA GLU A 697 -11.03 14.93 18.55
C GLU A 697 -11.47 16.36 18.89
N LYS A 698 -11.92 16.62 20.12
CA LYS A 698 -12.20 17.98 20.63
C LYS A 698 -11.04 18.95 20.39
N CYS A 699 -9.81 18.53 20.68
CA CYS A 699 -8.62 19.34 20.43
C CYS A 699 -8.34 19.53 18.93
N GLN A 700 -8.50 18.49 18.10
CA GLN A 700 -8.30 18.58 16.65
C GLN A 700 -9.31 19.53 15.98
N LEU A 701 -10.59 19.42 16.33
CA LEU A 701 -11.65 20.30 15.82
C LEU A 701 -11.42 21.75 16.27
N PHE A 702 -11.00 21.97 17.51
CA PHE A 702 -10.69 23.32 17.99
C PHE A 702 -9.44 23.93 17.34
N GLN A 703 -8.36 23.14 17.16
CA GLN A 703 -7.19 23.57 16.40
C GLN A 703 -7.58 23.99 14.99
N MET A 704 -8.34 23.16 14.28
CA MET A 704 -8.82 23.44 12.92
C MET A 704 -9.69 24.70 12.87
N ALA A 705 -10.64 24.87 13.79
CA ALA A 705 -11.53 26.03 13.82
C ALA A 705 -10.77 27.33 14.10
N THR A 706 -9.83 27.31 15.05
CA THR A 706 -9.01 28.49 15.40
C THR A 706 -7.98 28.85 14.33
N GLU A 707 -7.38 27.87 13.66
CA GLU A 707 -6.49 28.10 12.51
C GLU A 707 -7.24 28.69 11.30
N ILE A 708 -8.38 28.12 10.90
CA ILE A 708 -9.19 28.68 9.79
C ILE A 708 -9.65 30.11 10.13
N ALA A 709 -10.17 30.33 11.35
CA ALA A 709 -10.69 31.64 11.75
C ALA A 709 -9.60 32.72 11.85
N SER A 710 -8.41 32.38 12.36
CA SER A 710 -7.27 33.32 12.42
C SER A 710 -6.68 33.60 11.05
N ALA A 711 -6.63 32.62 10.15
CA ALA A 711 -6.22 32.81 8.76
C ALA A 711 -7.14 33.79 8.02
N ALA A 712 -8.47 33.64 8.18
CA ALA A 712 -9.45 34.54 7.60
C ALA A 712 -9.34 35.98 8.15
N ALA A 713 -9.09 36.15 9.46
CA ALA A 713 -8.88 37.46 10.06
C ALA A 713 -7.62 38.16 9.51
N ASN A 714 -6.51 37.42 9.41
CA ASN A 714 -5.25 37.95 8.88
C ASN A 714 -5.36 38.36 7.39
N PHE A 715 -6.15 37.64 6.58
CA PHE A 715 -6.38 38.01 5.18
C PHE A 715 -7.08 39.38 5.07
N VAL A 716 -8.14 39.58 5.86
CA VAL A 716 -8.88 40.86 5.92
C VAL A 716 -7.99 42.02 6.41
N GLU A 717 -7.08 41.78 7.36
CA GLU A 717 -6.10 42.80 7.76
C GLU A 717 -5.06 43.09 6.67
N ILE A 718 -4.64 42.11 5.86
CA ILE A 718 -3.67 42.31 4.78
C ILE A 718 -4.30 43.10 3.63
N ASP A 719 -5.51 42.75 3.22
CA ASP A 719 -6.28 43.42 2.17
C ASP A 719 -6.53 44.90 2.51
N GLN A 720 -7.00 45.18 3.73
CA GLN A 720 -7.19 46.55 4.25
C GLN A 720 -5.89 47.37 4.37
N ASN A 721 -4.71 46.73 4.35
CA ASN A 721 -3.42 47.42 4.30
C ASN A 721 -2.89 47.57 2.87
N LEU A 722 -3.22 46.67 1.94
CA LEU A 722 -2.84 46.80 0.52
C LEU A 722 -3.60 47.91 -0.20
N ASP A 723 -4.86 48.19 0.18
CA ASP A 723 -5.66 49.33 -0.32
C ASP A 723 -5.03 50.72 0.00
N SER A 724 -3.88 50.75 0.69
CA SER A 724 -3.07 51.95 0.88
C SER A 724 -1.91 52.12 -0.11
N THR A 725 -1.57 51.11 -0.93
CA THR A 725 -0.47 51.19 -1.92
C THR A 725 -0.67 50.35 -3.19
N LEU A 726 -0.79 51.07 -4.32
CA LEU A 726 -0.59 50.65 -5.73
C LEU A 726 -1.75 49.98 -6.46
N ASP A 727 -2.44 50.79 -7.28
CA ASP A 727 -3.02 50.35 -8.55
C ASP A 727 -1.95 49.62 -9.39
N THR A 728 -2.16 48.35 -9.78
CA THR A 728 -1.91 47.73 -11.12
C THR A 728 -1.81 46.20 -11.05
N ALA A 729 -2.94 45.49 -11.17
CA ALA A 729 -3.02 44.09 -11.66
C ALA A 729 -4.48 43.67 -11.92
N GLU A 730 -5.12 44.21 -12.96
CA GLU A 730 -6.34 43.58 -13.51
C GLU A 730 -5.91 42.35 -14.33
N ASP A 731 -6.20 41.13 -13.86
CA ASP A 731 -6.36 39.87 -14.65
C ASP A 731 -6.47 38.58 -13.79
N ALA A 732 -6.45 38.65 -12.45
CA ALA A 732 -6.79 37.52 -11.56
C ALA A 732 -8.27 37.59 -11.11
N ASP A 733 -8.96 36.46 -11.06
CA ASP A 733 -10.32 36.38 -10.50
C ASP A 733 -10.23 36.40 -8.97
N PRO A 734 -10.73 37.45 -8.28
CA PRO A 734 -10.59 37.58 -6.84
C PRO A 734 -11.28 36.44 -6.06
N HIS A 735 -12.24 35.72 -6.67
CA HIS A 735 -12.87 34.58 -6.03
C HIS A 735 -11.98 33.33 -5.94
N GLU A 736 -10.92 33.20 -6.75
CA GLU A 736 -9.99 32.07 -6.63
C GLU A 736 -8.99 32.26 -5.47
N GLU A 737 -8.54 33.49 -5.23
CA GLU A 737 -7.55 33.81 -4.19
C GLU A 737 -8.12 33.75 -2.76
N GLU A 738 -9.36 34.22 -2.54
CA GLU A 738 -10.05 34.15 -1.23
C GLU A 738 -10.21 32.71 -0.71
N GLU A 739 -10.46 31.73 -1.60
CA GLU A 739 -10.61 30.33 -1.22
C GLU A 739 -9.28 29.57 -1.06
N GLU A 740 -8.19 30.03 -1.69
CA GLU A 740 -6.92 29.28 -1.68
C GLU A 740 -6.23 29.30 -0.31
N TYR A 741 -6.31 30.43 0.41
CA TYR A 741 -5.59 30.61 1.68
C TYR A 741 -6.11 29.69 2.82
N PRO A 742 -7.43 29.55 3.07
CA PRO A 742 -7.95 28.58 4.04
C PRO A 742 -7.61 27.13 3.66
N MET A 743 -7.63 26.80 2.36
CA MET A 743 -7.24 25.47 1.86
C MET A 743 -5.76 25.17 2.06
N LYS A 744 -4.89 26.18 2.01
CA LYS A 744 -3.45 26.06 2.33
C LYS A 744 -3.23 25.73 3.81
N VAL A 745 -3.92 26.43 4.73
CA VAL A 745 -3.85 26.16 6.17
C VAL A 745 -4.33 24.75 6.49
N LEU A 746 -5.46 24.34 5.93
CA LEU A 746 -5.96 22.96 6.04
C LEU A 746 -4.98 21.94 5.45
N LYS A 747 -4.33 22.26 4.33
CA LYS A 747 -3.30 21.39 3.73
C LYS A 747 -2.09 21.26 4.64
N ASP A 748 -1.65 22.30 5.33
CA ASP A 748 -0.50 22.26 6.23
C ASP A 748 -0.83 21.48 7.53
N LEU A 749 -2.00 21.71 8.13
CA LEU A 749 -2.49 20.99 9.32
C LEU A 749 -2.70 19.48 9.09
N TRP A 750 -3.19 19.10 7.90
CA TRP A 750 -3.54 17.71 7.55
C TRP A 750 -2.48 17.01 6.67
N SER A 751 -1.36 17.68 6.37
CA SER A 751 -0.20 17.07 5.73
C SER A 751 0.66 16.30 6.74
N PRO A 752 1.32 15.21 6.32
CA PRO A 752 2.27 14.52 7.19
C PRO A 752 3.43 15.45 7.58
N PRO A 753 3.96 15.42 8.83
CA PRO A 753 5.01 16.33 9.32
C PRO A 753 6.34 16.32 8.55
N ARG A 754 6.48 15.44 7.57
CA ARG A 754 7.56 15.42 6.57
C ARG A 754 6.92 15.25 5.19
N PRO A 755 6.70 16.33 4.43
CA PRO A 755 6.18 16.21 3.07
C PRO A 755 7.14 15.39 2.20
N LEU A 756 6.59 14.54 1.33
CA LEU A 756 7.39 13.85 0.33
C LEU A 756 8.01 14.88 -0.62
N PRO A 757 9.33 14.80 -0.89
CA PRO A 757 10.00 15.76 -1.76
C PRO A 757 9.28 15.89 -3.11
N ASP A 758 9.11 17.13 -3.54
CA ASP A 758 8.61 17.48 -4.86
C ASP A 758 9.73 18.17 -5.63
N LEU A 759 10.42 17.42 -6.49
CA LEU A 759 11.49 17.98 -7.30
C LEU A 759 10.94 18.83 -8.47
N PHE A 760 9.69 18.64 -8.87
CA PHE A 760 9.03 19.47 -9.89
C PHE A 760 8.69 20.85 -9.31
N ALA A 761 7.97 20.91 -8.19
CA ALA A 761 7.64 22.18 -7.53
C ALA A 761 8.88 22.95 -7.05
N ILE A 762 9.94 22.25 -6.60
CA ILE A 762 11.23 22.90 -6.31
C ILE A 762 11.86 23.50 -7.58
N THR A 763 11.75 22.83 -8.73
CA THR A 763 12.28 23.37 -10.00
C THR A 763 11.50 24.61 -10.44
N GLU A 764 10.18 24.57 -10.38
CA GLU A 764 9.29 25.69 -10.69
C GLU A 764 9.59 26.91 -9.81
N ALA A 765 9.72 26.71 -8.49
CA ALA A 765 10.13 27.76 -7.55
C ALA A 765 11.56 28.29 -7.77
N LEU A 766 12.46 27.50 -8.39
CA LEU A 766 13.80 27.95 -8.78
C LEU A 766 13.79 28.69 -10.13
N GLN A 767 12.82 28.42 -11.01
CA GLN A 767 12.63 29.12 -12.28
C GLN A 767 12.01 30.51 -12.08
N SER A 768 11.13 30.68 -11.10
CA SER A 768 10.53 31.97 -10.70
C SER A 768 11.39 32.79 -9.72
N ALA A 769 12.51 32.25 -9.24
CA ALA A 769 13.39 32.94 -8.31
C ALA A 769 14.13 34.13 -8.95
N ARG A 770 14.42 35.17 -8.16
CA ARG A 770 15.06 36.42 -8.63
C ARG A 770 16.41 36.13 -9.31
N THR A 771 16.67 36.82 -10.41
CA THR A 771 17.92 36.67 -11.19
C THR A 771 19.14 36.82 -10.29
N GLY A 772 20.02 35.80 -10.29
CA GLY A 772 21.23 35.75 -9.47
C GLY A 772 21.06 35.18 -8.05
N SER A 773 19.83 34.89 -7.58
CA SER A 773 19.64 34.23 -6.27
C SER A 773 19.82 32.70 -6.31
N VAL A 774 19.81 32.10 -7.50
CA VAL A 774 19.97 30.66 -7.71
C VAL A 774 21.41 30.34 -8.16
N PRO A 775 22.13 29.41 -7.50
CA PRO A 775 23.45 28.99 -7.95
C PRO A 775 23.37 28.31 -9.31
N HIS A 776 24.21 28.75 -10.25
CA HIS A 776 24.25 28.20 -11.61
C HIS A 776 25.34 27.12 -11.77
N PRO A 777 25.08 26.00 -12.45
CA PRO A 777 23.77 25.55 -12.95
C PRO A 777 22.85 25.07 -11.82
N PRO A 778 21.52 25.11 -12.03
CA PRO A 778 20.54 24.72 -11.03
C PRO A 778 20.78 23.29 -10.53
N ARG A 779 20.73 23.10 -9.21
CA ARG A 779 20.95 21.79 -8.58
C ARG A 779 19.70 20.90 -8.53
N THR A 780 18.53 21.48 -8.83
CA THR A 780 17.26 20.79 -9.04
C THR A 780 16.67 21.33 -10.35
N PHE A 781 16.33 20.46 -11.28
CA PHE A 781 15.85 20.82 -12.63
C PHE A 781 14.98 19.71 -13.21
N THR A 782 14.27 19.99 -14.30
CA THR A 782 13.37 19.05 -15.01
C THR A 782 13.76 18.90 -16.48
N SER A 783 13.51 17.72 -17.04
CA SER A 783 13.58 17.44 -18.48
C SER A 783 12.53 16.41 -18.84
N GLY A 784 11.60 16.77 -19.73
CA GLY A 784 10.39 15.97 -20.01
C GLY A 784 9.62 15.62 -18.72
N GLY A 785 9.15 14.38 -18.63
CA GLY A 785 8.46 13.83 -17.45
C GLY A 785 9.34 13.51 -16.23
N THR A 786 10.61 13.96 -16.19
CA THR A 786 11.59 13.61 -15.16
C THR A 786 12.19 14.84 -14.47
N ALA A 787 12.19 14.84 -13.14
CA ALA A 787 12.85 15.82 -12.29
C ALA A 787 14.11 15.24 -11.64
N PHE A 788 15.13 16.07 -11.48
CA PHE A 788 16.46 15.70 -11.02
C PHE A 788 16.85 16.53 -9.81
N ARG A 789 17.63 15.93 -8.90
CA ARG A 789 18.35 16.68 -7.86
C ARG A 789 19.75 16.13 -7.65
N VAL A 790 20.73 16.99 -7.91
CA VAL A 790 22.15 16.79 -7.65
C VAL A 790 22.48 17.42 -6.27
N ASN A 791 23.47 16.89 -5.55
CA ASN A 791 23.93 17.54 -4.31
C ASN A 791 24.51 18.93 -4.62
N TYR A 792 24.33 19.88 -3.69
CA TYR A 792 24.87 21.25 -3.85
C TYR A 792 26.38 21.21 -4.07
N ASP A 793 27.08 20.62 -3.10
CA ASP A 793 28.51 20.32 -3.16
C ASP A 793 28.77 19.03 -3.94
N PRO A 794 29.78 19.00 -4.82
CA PRO A 794 30.26 17.77 -5.44
C PRO A 794 30.96 16.86 -4.41
N SER A 795 30.96 15.57 -4.71
CA SER A 795 31.77 14.58 -3.99
C SER A 795 33.28 14.83 -4.17
N VAL A 796 33.69 15.39 -5.31
CA VAL A 796 35.05 15.89 -5.56
C VAL A 796 35.01 17.25 -6.26
N ASN A 797 35.57 18.28 -5.61
CA ASN A 797 35.44 19.70 -6.00
C ASN A 797 36.21 20.13 -7.26
N ARG A 798 37.33 19.47 -7.56
CA ARG A 798 38.15 19.66 -8.75
C ARG A 798 39.10 18.48 -8.86
N ILE A 799 39.16 17.82 -10.01
CA ILE A 799 40.05 16.69 -10.25
C ILE A 799 40.40 16.58 -11.75
N PRO A 800 41.67 16.36 -12.13
CA PRO A 800 42.05 16.19 -13.53
C PRO A 800 41.38 14.98 -14.17
N ILE A 801 40.98 15.08 -15.44
CA ILE A 801 40.27 14.02 -16.18
C ILE A 801 40.99 12.68 -16.08
N GLU A 802 42.32 12.65 -16.18
CA GLU A 802 43.09 11.39 -16.21
C GLU A 802 43.07 10.69 -14.84
N LYS A 803 42.97 11.45 -13.75
CA LYS A 803 42.81 10.88 -12.40
C LYS A 803 41.39 10.37 -12.17
N VAL A 804 40.39 10.95 -12.84
CA VAL A 804 39.02 10.40 -12.88
C VAL A 804 38.98 9.11 -13.69
N ALA A 805 39.64 9.07 -14.85
CA ALA A 805 39.78 7.87 -15.69
C ALA A 805 40.44 6.72 -14.90
N GLU A 806 41.48 7.01 -14.12
CA GLU A 806 42.12 6.06 -13.21
C GLU A 806 41.17 5.57 -12.09
N ILE A 807 40.60 6.50 -11.30
CA ILE A 807 39.75 6.16 -10.14
C ILE A 807 38.49 5.37 -10.53
N PHE A 808 37.88 5.69 -11.67
CA PHE A 808 36.66 5.03 -12.14
C PHE A 808 36.93 3.85 -13.07
N ASN A 809 38.19 3.55 -13.40
CA ASN A 809 38.60 2.59 -14.42
C ASN A 809 37.84 2.79 -15.75
N LEU A 810 38.04 3.97 -16.34
CA LEU A 810 37.46 4.45 -17.60
C LEU A 810 38.57 5.02 -18.51
N PRO A 811 39.46 4.18 -19.07
CA PRO A 811 40.62 4.63 -19.84
C PRO A 811 40.27 5.45 -21.09
N ASP A 812 39.03 5.32 -21.61
CA ASP A 812 38.55 6.09 -22.75
C ASP A 812 37.76 7.35 -22.38
N LEU A 813 37.75 7.79 -21.11
CA LEU A 813 36.99 8.96 -20.64
C LEU A 813 37.35 10.26 -21.36
N ARG A 814 38.64 10.61 -21.46
CA ARG A 814 39.11 11.82 -22.16
C ARG A 814 38.62 11.87 -23.61
N PRO A 815 38.84 10.84 -24.45
CA PRO A 815 38.33 10.88 -25.81
C PRO A 815 36.80 10.72 -25.90
N ALA A 816 36.09 10.27 -24.85
CA ALA A 816 34.62 10.25 -24.82
C ALA A 816 34.06 11.65 -24.72
N LEU A 817 34.63 12.44 -23.80
CA LEU A 817 34.38 13.88 -23.72
C LEU A 817 34.70 14.55 -25.07
N ALA A 818 35.82 14.21 -25.72
CA ALA A 818 36.17 14.82 -27.01
C ALA A 818 35.16 14.48 -28.12
N ASP A 819 34.76 13.21 -28.26
CA ASP A 819 33.72 12.81 -29.21
C ASP A 819 32.37 13.47 -28.94
N PHE A 820 32.00 13.63 -27.67
CA PHE A 820 30.79 14.33 -27.24
C PHE A 820 30.81 15.82 -27.64
N PHE A 821 31.89 16.54 -27.31
CA PHE A 821 32.05 17.96 -27.68
C PHE A 821 32.14 18.17 -29.20
N ASN A 822 32.84 17.29 -29.92
CA ASN A 822 32.94 17.34 -31.38
C ASN A 822 31.59 17.11 -32.11
N ARG A 823 30.60 16.50 -31.45
CA ARG A 823 29.23 16.30 -31.98
C ARG A 823 28.27 17.46 -31.66
N GLY A 824 28.76 18.58 -31.14
CA GLY A 824 27.94 19.73 -30.73
C GLY A 824 27.48 19.70 -29.27
N GLY A 825 27.80 18.65 -28.52
CA GLY A 825 27.82 18.60 -27.05
C GLY A 825 26.50 18.73 -26.27
N MET A 826 25.41 19.30 -26.79
CA MET A 826 24.23 19.62 -25.95
C MET A 826 22.87 19.26 -26.55
N HIS A 827 22.84 18.55 -27.68
CA HIS A 827 21.59 18.02 -28.25
C HIS A 827 21.35 16.58 -27.75
N LEU A 828 20.20 15.98 -28.10
CA LEU A 828 19.97 14.58 -27.77
C LEU A 828 20.97 13.68 -28.53
N HIS A 829 21.78 12.93 -27.80
CA HIS A 829 22.82 12.07 -28.34
C HIS A 829 22.41 10.59 -28.29
N SER A 830 22.59 9.88 -29.40
CA SER A 830 22.55 8.42 -29.44
C SER A 830 23.95 7.82 -29.24
N PHE A 831 24.05 6.55 -28.87
CA PHE A 831 25.33 5.85 -28.74
C PHE A 831 26.10 5.84 -30.07
N GLY A 832 27.29 6.45 -30.11
CA GLY A 832 28.11 6.48 -31.32
C GLY A 832 28.86 5.16 -31.55
N GLY A 833 28.89 4.67 -32.79
CA GLY A 833 29.48 3.36 -33.13
C GLY A 833 30.97 3.22 -32.80
N GLN A 834 31.85 3.76 -33.65
CA GLN A 834 33.29 3.76 -33.38
C GLN A 834 33.74 5.04 -32.66
N ARG A 835 34.69 4.83 -31.75
CA ARG A 835 35.55 5.84 -31.12
C ARG A 835 36.27 6.66 -32.20
N ARG A 836 36.08 7.99 -32.25
CA ARG A 836 36.71 8.82 -33.30
C ARG A 836 37.91 9.63 -32.78
N SER A 837 37.82 10.16 -31.56
CA SER A 837 38.87 10.96 -30.96
C SER A 837 40.02 10.10 -30.40
N PRO A 838 41.29 10.50 -30.58
CA PRO A 838 42.45 9.79 -30.04
C PRO A 838 42.59 9.98 -28.52
N SER A 839 43.34 9.13 -27.83
CA SER A 839 43.48 9.14 -26.37
C SER A 839 43.98 10.47 -25.78
N ASP A 840 44.79 11.21 -26.53
CA ASP A 840 45.36 12.52 -26.20
C ASP A 840 44.54 13.70 -26.75
N ALA A 841 43.30 13.47 -27.18
CA ALA A 841 42.43 14.48 -27.76
C ALA A 841 42.33 15.76 -26.92
N HIS A 842 42.52 16.90 -27.59
CA HIS A 842 42.44 18.21 -26.97
C HIS A 842 41.01 18.52 -26.50
N LEU A 843 40.89 19.01 -25.27
CA LEU A 843 39.64 19.43 -24.66
C LEU A 843 39.77 20.89 -24.17
N PRO A 844 38.69 21.69 -24.20
CA PRO A 844 38.70 23.07 -23.72
C PRO A 844 38.78 23.19 -22.18
N PHE A 845 38.91 22.07 -21.46
CA PHE A 845 39.06 21.96 -20.02
C PHE A 845 39.95 20.75 -19.67
N ASN A 846 40.55 20.78 -18.47
CA ASN A 846 41.38 19.69 -17.93
C ASN A 846 40.84 19.09 -16.62
N ASP A 847 39.92 19.78 -15.95
CA ASP A 847 39.39 19.41 -14.64
C ASP A 847 37.88 19.13 -14.70
N LEU A 848 37.42 18.25 -13.82
CA LEU A 848 36.01 17.92 -13.60
C LEU A 848 35.60 18.17 -12.14
N GLN A 849 34.32 18.47 -11.91
CA GLN A 849 33.62 18.23 -10.64
C GLN A 849 32.88 16.90 -10.71
N ILE A 850 32.92 16.08 -9.64
CA ILE A 850 32.34 14.73 -9.62
C ILE A 850 31.28 14.59 -8.53
N TRP A 851 30.18 13.91 -8.83
CA TRP A 851 29.15 13.48 -7.87
C TRP A 851 29.01 11.97 -7.88
N TYR A 852 28.86 11.36 -6.70
CA TYR A 852 28.65 9.91 -6.60
C TYR A 852 27.17 9.49 -6.64
N LYS A 853 26.24 10.44 -6.77
CA LYS A 853 24.80 10.17 -6.86
C LYS A 853 23.99 11.32 -7.45
N VAL A 854 22.89 10.98 -8.11
CA VAL A 854 21.79 11.89 -8.49
C VAL A 854 20.47 11.31 -7.99
N ARG A 855 19.54 12.17 -7.61
CA ARG A 855 18.15 11.79 -7.31
C ARG A 855 17.28 12.05 -8.53
N VAL A 856 16.40 11.11 -8.85
CA VAL A 856 15.43 11.22 -9.95
C VAL A 856 14.02 11.03 -9.40
N GLN A 857 13.06 11.78 -9.95
CA GLN A 857 11.63 11.65 -9.67
C GLN A 857 10.87 11.74 -10.99
N GLN A 858 9.86 10.91 -11.15
CA GLN A 858 9.04 10.86 -12.36
C GLN A 858 7.60 11.28 -12.04
N LYS A 859 6.84 11.63 -13.07
CA LYS A 859 5.37 11.68 -12.99
C LYS A 859 4.79 10.26 -12.96
N LEU A 860 3.57 10.07 -12.46
CA LEU A 860 2.90 8.76 -12.51
C LEU A 860 2.45 8.44 -13.95
N TYR A 861 2.45 7.16 -14.31
CA TYR A 861 2.11 6.68 -15.66
C TYR A 861 0.66 7.00 -16.04
N HIS A 862 -0.28 6.75 -15.11
CA HIS A 862 -1.72 6.99 -15.32
C HIS A 862 -2.20 8.36 -14.85
N ASP A 863 -1.34 9.15 -14.18
CA ASP A 863 -1.65 10.50 -13.73
C ASP A 863 -0.41 11.41 -13.84
N PRO A 864 -0.21 12.05 -15.00
CA PRO A 864 0.90 12.98 -15.22
C PRO A 864 0.85 14.27 -14.37
N THR A 865 -0.20 14.49 -13.58
CA THR A 865 -0.28 15.59 -12.60
C THR A 865 0.30 15.17 -11.23
N SER A 866 0.30 13.86 -10.94
CA SER A 866 0.88 13.26 -9.74
C SER A 866 2.34 12.84 -9.95
N ARG A 867 3.06 12.68 -8.83
CA ARG A 867 4.50 12.36 -8.78
C ARG A 867 4.80 11.02 -8.11
N ALA A 868 5.77 10.30 -8.68
CA ALA A 868 6.31 9.06 -8.16
C ALA A 868 7.25 9.31 -6.95
N PRO A 869 7.66 8.25 -6.21
CA PRO A 869 8.74 8.33 -5.23
C PRO A 869 10.07 8.78 -5.86
N VAL A 870 10.94 9.37 -5.03
CA VAL A 870 12.30 9.76 -5.44
C VAL A 870 13.25 8.56 -5.35
N PHE A 871 13.87 8.18 -6.46
CA PHE A 871 14.95 7.18 -6.49
C PHE A 871 16.33 7.86 -6.49
N THR A 872 17.36 7.14 -6.08
CA THR A 872 18.76 7.60 -6.13
C THR A 872 19.56 6.68 -7.03
N ILE A 873 20.13 7.22 -8.11
CA ILE A 873 21.09 6.55 -8.98
C ILE A 873 22.48 6.83 -8.40
N ASN A 874 23.21 5.78 -8.02
CA ASN A 874 24.58 5.85 -7.53
C ASN A 874 25.58 5.66 -8.68
N ALA A 875 26.68 6.41 -8.61
CA ALA A 875 27.85 6.31 -9.48
C ALA A 875 29.12 6.47 -8.62
N HIS A 876 29.26 5.63 -7.60
CA HIS A 876 30.37 5.68 -6.64
C HIS A 876 31.56 4.86 -7.17
N PRO A 877 32.80 5.38 -7.17
CA PRO A 877 33.97 4.61 -7.56
C PRO A 877 34.31 3.51 -6.53
N PRO A 878 35.22 2.58 -6.89
CA PRO A 878 35.85 1.64 -5.97
C PRO A 878 36.28 2.27 -4.63
N ASP A 879 35.89 1.64 -3.52
CA ASP A 879 36.37 1.95 -2.17
C ASP A 879 36.40 0.71 -1.26
N ARG A 880 36.70 0.89 0.03
CA ARG A 880 36.79 -0.22 1.00
C ARG A 880 35.45 -0.94 1.26
N ALA A 881 34.31 -0.29 1.02
CA ALA A 881 32.98 -0.86 1.19
C ALA A 881 32.42 -1.43 -0.12
N TRP A 882 32.84 -0.88 -1.26
CA TRP A 882 32.44 -1.26 -2.62
C TRP A 882 33.69 -1.44 -3.48
N GLU A 883 34.32 -2.62 -3.40
CA GLU A 883 35.55 -2.94 -4.13
C GLU A 883 35.45 -2.68 -5.65
N TYR A 884 34.28 -2.95 -6.24
CA TYR A 884 34.00 -2.76 -7.67
C TYR A 884 33.24 -1.45 -7.97
N GLY A 885 33.11 -0.56 -6.98
CA GLY A 885 32.25 0.62 -7.01
C GLY A 885 30.76 0.30 -6.85
N ARG A 886 29.94 1.35 -6.76
CA ARG A 886 28.48 1.25 -6.68
C ARG A 886 27.84 1.99 -7.84
N TYR A 887 27.49 1.24 -8.87
CA TYR A 887 26.96 1.75 -10.13
C TYR A 887 25.56 1.21 -10.39
N ASP A 888 24.56 2.07 -10.31
CA ASP A 888 23.16 1.71 -10.57
C ASP A 888 22.85 1.80 -12.07
N ALA A 889 21.73 1.20 -12.47
CA ALA A 889 21.23 1.29 -13.83
C ALA A 889 20.12 2.36 -13.99
N ALA A 890 19.98 2.87 -15.20
CA ALA A 890 19.02 3.89 -15.58
C ALA A 890 18.46 3.62 -16.98
N ILE A 891 17.30 4.21 -17.28
CA ILE A 891 16.80 4.36 -18.64
C ILE A 891 17.34 5.67 -19.21
N LEU A 892 17.98 5.60 -20.37
CA LEU A 892 18.50 6.73 -21.14
C LEU A 892 17.71 6.85 -22.45
N GLN A 893 17.20 8.04 -22.77
CA GLN A 893 16.62 8.31 -24.09
C GLN A 893 17.74 8.46 -25.13
N VAL A 894 17.58 7.82 -26.29
CA VAL A 894 18.57 7.78 -27.37
C VAL A 894 17.99 8.09 -28.76
N ASP A 895 16.69 8.37 -28.81
CA ASP A 895 15.91 8.85 -29.97
C ASP A 895 14.88 9.88 -29.46
N ASP A 896 14.83 11.06 -30.07
CA ASP A 896 13.95 12.16 -29.65
C ASP A 896 12.49 11.98 -30.09
N ARG A 897 12.22 11.09 -31.04
CA ARG A 897 10.87 10.77 -31.55
C ARG A 897 10.04 9.90 -30.62
N HIS A 898 10.61 9.48 -29.49
CA HIS A 898 10.02 8.53 -28.55
C HIS A 898 10.00 9.10 -27.13
N GLU A 899 8.84 9.10 -26.48
CA GLU A 899 8.67 9.67 -25.14
C GLU A 899 8.52 8.59 -24.06
N TRP A 900 9.38 8.65 -23.03
CA TRP A 900 9.22 7.84 -21.83
C TRP A 900 8.17 8.46 -20.88
N PRO A 901 7.25 7.66 -20.29
CA PRO A 901 7.24 6.19 -20.26
C PRO A 901 6.48 5.51 -21.41
N PHE A 902 5.75 6.27 -22.24
CA PHE A 902 4.73 5.71 -23.15
C PHE A 902 5.28 4.90 -24.33
N SER A 903 6.50 5.18 -24.80
CA SER A 903 7.17 4.39 -25.84
C SER A 903 7.87 3.12 -25.31
N GLY A 904 7.86 2.90 -23.99
CA GLY A 904 8.63 1.88 -23.30
C GLY A 904 10.11 1.91 -23.66
N LEU A 905 10.70 0.76 -23.97
CA LEU A 905 12.11 0.68 -24.39
C LEU A 905 12.36 1.17 -25.83
N THR A 906 11.32 1.47 -26.62
CA THR A 906 11.48 2.01 -27.98
C THR A 906 12.06 3.42 -27.90
N GLY A 907 13.14 3.69 -28.65
CA GLY A 907 13.90 4.95 -28.57
C GLY A 907 14.70 5.16 -27.27
N HIS A 908 14.78 4.14 -26.41
CA HIS A 908 15.45 4.18 -25.12
C HIS A 908 16.52 3.08 -25.02
N SER A 909 17.41 3.20 -24.04
CA SER A 909 18.45 2.22 -23.75
C SER A 909 18.64 2.08 -22.25
N VAL A 910 18.81 0.83 -21.80
CA VAL A 910 19.18 0.55 -20.41
C VAL A 910 20.69 0.75 -20.28
N VAL A 911 21.13 1.52 -19.29
CA VAL A 911 22.54 1.88 -19.09
C VAL A 911 22.98 1.72 -17.64
N LYS A 912 24.25 1.40 -17.41
CA LYS A 912 24.94 1.49 -16.10
C LYS A 912 25.60 2.86 -16.02
N VAL A 913 25.21 3.67 -15.03
CA VAL A 913 25.78 5.02 -14.83
C VAL A 913 27.11 4.88 -14.07
N ARG A 914 28.23 5.19 -14.73
CA ARG A 914 29.58 5.01 -14.16
C ARG A 914 30.13 6.29 -13.54
N LEU A 915 29.77 7.45 -14.06
CA LEU A 915 30.29 8.75 -13.61
C LEU A 915 29.19 9.79 -13.73
N ILE A 916 29.06 10.67 -12.74
CA ILE A 916 28.28 11.90 -12.82
C ILE A 916 29.25 13.06 -12.62
N MET A 917 29.33 13.96 -13.59
CA MET A 917 30.38 14.97 -13.67
C MET A 917 29.89 16.31 -14.21
N ARG A 918 30.70 17.35 -14.03
CA ARG A 918 30.55 18.66 -14.67
C ARG A 918 31.94 19.14 -15.11
N PRO A 919 32.16 19.44 -16.40
CA PRO A 919 33.40 20.06 -16.86
C PRO A 919 33.65 21.42 -16.20
N LEU A 920 34.89 21.67 -15.77
CA LEU A 920 35.27 22.96 -15.19
C LEU A 920 35.97 23.85 -16.22
N PRO A 921 35.46 25.06 -16.52
CA PRO A 921 36.13 25.95 -17.45
C PRO A 921 37.48 26.45 -16.91
N PRO A 922 38.39 26.88 -17.81
CA PRO A 922 39.59 27.63 -17.44
C PRO A 922 39.22 28.84 -16.55
N ARG A 923 40.08 29.16 -15.56
CA ARG A 923 39.79 30.24 -14.60
C ARG A 923 39.51 31.56 -15.34
N GLY A 924 38.37 32.17 -15.04
CA GLY A 924 37.96 33.46 -15.63
C GLY A 924 37.21 33.38 -16.96
N GLN A 925 36.92 32.19 -17.49
CA GLN A 925 36.10 32.01 -18.69
C GLN A 925 34.72 31.43 -18.35
N HIS A 926 33.66 31.98 -18.95
CA HIS A 926 32.32 31.40 -18.93
C HIS A 926 32.06 30.70 -20.27
N HIS A 927 31.55 29.47 -20.22
CA HIS A 927 31.25 28.66 -21.38
C HIS A 927 29.90 27.98 -21.17
N PHE A 928 29.02 27.96 -22.18
CA PHE A 928 27.67 27.37 -22.06
C PHE A 928 27.68 25.91 -21.56
N TRP A 929 28.63 25.11 -22.05
CA TRP A 929 28.80 23.71 -21.63
C TRP A 929 29.22 23.54 -20.17
N ALA A 930 29.72 24.59 -19.52
CA ALA A 930 30.02 24.55 -18.10
C ALA A 930 28.74 24.51 -17.24
N ASP A 931 27.56 24.74 -17.81
CA ASP A 931 26.29 24.79 -17.06
C ASP A 931 25.46 23.50 -17.19
N HIS A 932 26.07 22.43 -17.70
CA HIS A 932 25.42 21.14 -17.84
C HIS A 932 26.15 20.06 -17.04
N PHE A 933 25.36 19.19 -16.41
CA PHE A 933 25.84 17.97 -15.80
C PHE A 933 25.85 16.86 -16.84
N LEU A 934 26.96 16.11 -16.88
CA LEU A 934 27.18 15.01 -17.81
C LEU A 934 27.25 13.69 -17.05
N VAL A 935 26.95 12.60 -17.74
CA VAL A 935 27.14 11.24 -17.27
C VAL A 935 27.99 10.45 -18.25
N TYR A 936 28.90 9.61 -17.73
CA TYR A 936 29.46 8.52 -18.53
C TYR A 936 28.59 7.28 -18.29
N ALA A 937 28.03 6.72 -19.35
CA ALA A 937 27.08 5.63 -19.30
C ALA A 937 27.55 4.44 -20.14
N GLN A 938 27.51 3.23 -19.56
CA GLN A 938 27.80 1.97 -20.26
C GLN A 938 26.49 1.31 -20.68
N ARG A 939 26.37 0.93 -21.94
CA ARG A 939 25.13 0.38 -22.51
C ARG A 939 24.91 -1.08 -22.10
N TYR A 940 23.65 -1.47 -21.90
CA TYR A 940 23.22 -2.85 -21.96
C TYR A 940 22.52 -3.13 -23.29
N ASP A 941 22.82 -4.28 -23.88
CA ASP A 941 22.12 -4.80 -25.06
C ASP A 941 21.12 -5.90 -24.66
N THR A 942 19.94 -5.86 -25.28
CA THR A 942 18.94 -6.91 -25.14
C THR A 942 19.40 -8.20 -25.82
N ILE A 943 19.39 -9.29 -25.07
CA ILE A 943 19.63 -10.64 -25.58
C ILE A 943 18.32 -11.10 -26.23
N ARG A 944 18.34 -11.36 -27.54
CA ARG A 944 17.18 -11.94 -28.25
C ARG A 944 16.84 -13.30 -27.66
N GLN A 945 15.55 -13.52 -27.42
CA GLN A 945 14.97 -14.79 -26.99
C GLN A 945 14.39 -15.54 -28.21
N GLN A 946 14.08 -16.83 -28.05
CA GLN A 946 13.64 -17.69 -29.16
C GLN A 946 12.38 -17.18 -29.89
N GLN A 947 11.50 -16.44 -29.19
CA GLN A 947 10.22 -15.93 -29.71
C GLN A 947 10.03 -14.43 -29.45
N GLY A 948 11.12 -13.64 -29.33
CA GLY A 948 11.03 -12.18 -29.19
C GLY A 948 12.18 -11.54 -28.41
N ASN A 949 11.92 -10.34 -27.87
CA ASN A 949 12.89 -9.59 -27.06
C ASN A 949 12.74 -9.83 -25.54
N VAL A 950 11.78 -10.65 -25.14
CA VAL A 950 11.35 -10.91 -23.76
C VAL A 950 11.34 -12.41 -23.52
N ASP A 951 11.72 -12.85 -22.31
CA ASP A 951 11.67 -14.26 -21.91
C ASP A 951 10.23 -14.66 -21.55
N ARG A 952 9.74 -15.78 -22.12
CA ARG A 952 8.32 -16.16 -22.04
C ARG A 952 7.87 -16.52 -20.62
N ALA A 953 8.73 -17.14 -19.82
CA ALA A 953 8.38 -17.56 -18.47
C ALA A 953 8.35 -16.37 -17.50
N THR A 954 9.38 -15.52 -17.57
CA THR A 954 9.59 -14.41 -16.63
C THR A 954 8.97 -13.08 -17.06
N GLY A 955 8.62 -12.90 -18.33
CA GLY A 955 8.07 -11.65 -18.86
C GLY A 955 9.10 -10.50 -18.91
N MET A 956 10.38 -10.78 -18.64
CA MET A 956 11.43 -9.78 -18.52
C MET A 956 12.39 -9.77 -19.72
N HIS A 957 12.97 -8.60 -20.01
CA HIS A 957 14.07 -8.50 -20.95
C HIS A 957 15.36 -9.06 -20.33
N ALA A 958 16.01 -10.00 -21.01
CA ALA A 958 17.38 -10.39 -20.70
C ALA A 958 18.36 -9.38 -21.31
N LEU A 959 19.32 -8.93 -20.52
CA LEU A 959 20.30 -7.90 -20.87
C LEU A 959 21.72 -8.42 -20.64
N LYS A 960 22.67 -8.00 -21.48
CA LYS A 960 24.11 -8.14 -21.24
C LYS A 960 24.80 -6.79 -21.40
N LEU A 961 25.94 -6.59 -20.75
CA LEU A 961 26.72 -5.37 -20.94
C LEU A 961 27.23 -5.34 -22.39
N ALA A 962 27.01 -4.22 -23.08
CA ALA A 962 27.43 -4.06 -24.47
C ALA A 962 28.96 -4.02 -24.56
N ALA A 963 29.51 -4.63 -25.61
CA ALA A 963 30.94 -4.65 -25.88
C ALA A 963 31.22 -4.20 -27.32
N ARG A 964 32.30 -3.45 -27.52
CA ARG A 964 32.86 -3.11 -28.83
C ARG A 964 33.43 -4.38 -29.49
N SER A 965 33.69 -4.32 -30.79
CA SER A 965 34.37 -5.41 -31.52
C SER A 965 35.77 -5.75 -30.99
N SER A 966 36.38 -4.85 -30.21
CA SER A 966 37.64 -5.06 -29.47
C SER A 966 37.49 -5.86 -28.18
N GLY A 967 36.26 -6.16 -27.74
CA GLY A 967 35.96 -6.73 -26.42
C GLY A 967 35.86 -5.71 -25.28
N GLU A 968 36.21 -4.44 -25.52
CA GLU A 968 36.04 -3.36 -24.54
C GLU A 968 34.56 -3.10 -24.23
N ILE A 969 34.24 -2.75 -22.98
CA ILE A 969 32.88 -2.36 -22.59
C ILE A 969 32.47 -1.08 -23.35
N PHE A 970 31.29 -1.11 -23.95
CA PHE A 970 30.77 0.00 -24.74
C PHE A 970 30.10 1.07 -23.86
N GLY A 971 30.76 2.21 -23.74
CA GLY A 971 30.24 3.43 -23.10
C GLY A 971 30.51 4.69 -23.92
N ASP A 972 29.74 5.74 -23.62
CA ASP A 972 29.87 7.09 -24.18
C ASP A 972 29.44 8.14 -23.13
N VAL A 973 29.63 9.42 -23.43
CA VAL A 973 29.22 10.55 -22.56
C VAL A 973 27.91 11.15 -23.05
N PHE A 974 27.02 11.46 -22.11
CA PHE A 974 25.70 12.03 -22.36
C PHE A 974 25.40 13.20 -21.39
N PRO A 975 24.49 14.12 -21.73
CA PRO A 975 23.88 15.02 -20.77
C PRO A 975 23.05 14.21 -19.76
N ILE A 976 23.04 14.63 -18.48
CA ILE A 976 22.30 13.90 -17.44
C ILE A 976 20.78 13.90 -17.68
N ASP A 977 20.28 14.91 -18.38
CA ASP A 977 18.86 15.13 -18.67
C ASP A 977 18.28 14.21 -19.75
N GLN A 978 19.13 13.40 -20.42
CA GLN A 978 18.70 12.25 -21.23
C GLN A 978 18.28 11.04 -20.38
N ILE A 979 18.57 11.01 -19.07
CA ILE A 979 18.05 9.95 -18.18
C ILE A 979 16.53 10.16 -18.01
N ARG A 980 15.75 9.09 -18.08
CA ARG A 980 14.28 9.15 -17.93
C ARG A 980 13.76 8.42 -16.70
N SER A 981 14.44 7.37 -16.25
CA SER A 981 14.02 6.56 -15.10
C SER A 981 15.20 5.85 -14.42
N TYR A 982 15.00 5.42 -13.18
CA TYR A 982 15.84 4.41 -12.55
C TYR A 982 15.52 3.05 -13.18
N ALA A 983 16.53 2.27 -13.56
CA ALA A 983 16.33 0.91 -14.09
C ALA A 983 16.85 -0.10 -13.07
N HIS A 984 16.05 -1.12 -12.76
CA HIS A 984 16.46 -2.16 -11.84
C HIS A 984 16.87 -3.44 -12.57
N LEU A 985 18.04 -3.97 -12.21
CA LEU A 985 18.60 -5.18 -12.78
C LEU A 985 18.74 -6.26 -11.71
N VAL A 986 18.46 -7.51 -12.07
CA VAL A 986 18.73 -8.70 -11.24
C VAL A 986 19.69 -9.61 -12.02
N PRO A 987 20.78 -10.13 -11.43
CA PRO A 987 21.62 -11.12 -12.11
C PRO A 987 20.82 -12.33 -12.60
N ARG A 988 21.14 -12.86 -13.79
CA ARG A 988 20.56 -14.13 -14.26
C ARG A 988 21.31 -15.28 -13.59
N PHE A 989 20.76 -15.75 -12.47
CA PHE A 989 21.40 -16.75 -11.61
C PHE A 989 21.53 -18.15 -12.25
N GLY A 990 20.63 -18.53 -13.17
CA GLY A 990 20.58 -19.89 -13.71
C GLY A 990 19.95 -20.88 -12.73
N GLU A 991 20.34 -22.16 -12.84
CA GLU A 991 19.83 -23.25 -11.98
C GLU A 991 20.29 -23.10 -10.53
N VAL A 992 21.58 -22.81 -10.33
CA VAL A 992 22.18 -22.51 -9.01
C VAL A 992 22.96 -21.20 -9.13
N ALA A 993 22.75 -20.29 -8.19
CA ALA A 993 23.47 -19.03 -8.15
C ALA A 993 24.96 -19.25 -7.82
N ASP A 994 25.84 -18.58 -8.57
CA ASP A 994 27.28 -18.56 -8.34
C ASP A 994 27.61 -18.07 -6.90
N ASP A 995 28.33 -18.90 -6.15
CA ASP A 995 28.63 -18.69 -4.72
C ASP A 995 29.67 -17.59 -4.47
N HIS A 996 30.37 -17.14 -5.52
CA HIS A 996 31.26 -15.98 -5.49
C HIS A 996 30.48 -14.65 -5.54
N LEU A 997 29.18 -14.69 -5.88
CA LEU A 997 28.33 -13.51 -5.92
C LEU A 997 28.02 -13.00 -4.50
N THR A 998 28.04 -11.68 -4.37
CA THR A 998 27.70 -10.94 -3.16
C THR A 998 26.94 -9.67 -3.54
N HIS A 999 26.24 -9.07 -2.58
CA HIS A 999 25.51 -7.83 -2.78
C HIS A 999 26.36 -6.62 -3.22
N THR A 1000 27.69 -6.70 -3.16
CA THR A 1000 28.62 -5.65 -3.60
C THR A 1000 29.32 -5.94 -4.93
N ASN A 1001 29.37 -7.20 -5.37
CA ASN A 1001 30.05 -7.60 -6.62
C ASN A 1001 29.08 -8.13 -7.70
N SER A 1002 27.81 -8.40 -7.39
CA SER A 1002 26.90 -9.11 -8.32
C SER A 1002 26.60 -8.34 -9.60
N PHE A 1003 26.63 -6.99 -9.56
CA PHE A 1003 26.54 -6.13 -10.76
C PHE A 1003 27.85 -6.03 -11.56
N HIS A 1004 28.96 -6.57 -11.06
CA HIS A 1004 30.27 -6.62 -11.73
C HIS A 1004 30.55 -8.00 -12.32
N LEU A 1005 30.35 -9.07 -11.54
CA LEU A 1005 30.69 -10.44 -11.94
C LEU A 1005 29.62 -11.12 -12.82
N ALA A 1006 28.34 -10.75 -12.69
CA ALA A 1006 27.29 -11.39 -13.47
C ALA A 1006 27.35 -11.02 -14.96
N GLN A 1007 27.34 -12.04 -15.83
CA GLN A 1007 27.46 -11.88 -17.28
C GLN A 1007 26.19 -11.34 -17.96
N SER A 1008 25.01 -11.61 -17.37
CA SER A 1008 23.73 -11.14 -17.88
C SER A 1008 22.72 -10.89 -16.75
N PHE A 1009 21.72 -10.06 -17.05
CA PHE A 1009 20.76 -9.51 -16.09
C PHE A 1009 19.33 -9.62 -16.63
N TRP A 1010 18.36 -9.74 -15.73
CA TRP A 1010 16.96 -9.44 -16.00
C TRP A 1010 16.70 -7.95 -15.77
N LEU A 1011 16.04 -7.28 -16.71
CA LEU A 1011 15.38 -6.00 -16.45
C LEU A 1011 14.12 -6.28 -15.63
N ASN A 1012 14.07 -5.81 -14.39
CA ASN A 1012 12.98 -6.17 -13.48
C ASN A 1012 11.75 -5.27 -13.67
N ASN A 1013 10.78 -5.73 -14.46
CA ASN A 1013 9.50 -5.06 -14.66
C ASN A 1013 8.80 -4.75 -13.32
N TYR A 1014 8.90 -5.66 -12.34
CA TYR A 1014 8.26 -5.54 -11.02
C TYR A 1014 9.02 -4.67 -10.03
N PHE A 1015 10.00 -3.86 -10.47
CA PHE A 1015 10.73 -3.00 -9.54
C PHE A 1015 9.84 -1.96 -8.87
N ASP A 1016 8.97 -1.30 -9.63
CA ASP A 1016 7.89 -0.44 -9.14
C ASP A 1016 6.72 -0.41 -10.15
N LYS A 1017 5.61 0.24 -9.78
CA LYS A 1017 4.39 0.23 -10.59
C LYS A 1017 4.52 1.01 -11.88
N GLU A 1018 5.16 2.18 -11.84
CA GLU A 1018 5.29 3.05 -13.01
C GLU A 1018 6.24 2.43 -14.01
N PHE A 1019 7.33 1.81 -13.53
CA PHE A 1019 8.24 1.03 -14.35
C PHE A 1019 7.55 -0.19 -14.98
N TYR A 1020 6.74 -0.95 -14.22
CA TYR A 1020 5.96 -2.07 -14.74
C TYR A 1020 5.08 -1.67 -15.93
N TYR A 1021 4.31 -0.58 -15.82
CA TYR A 1021 3.47 -0.10 -16.91
C TYR A 1021 4.29 0.38 -18.12
N ALA A 1022 5.45 1.03 -17.88
CA ALA A 1022 6.33 1.50 -18.94
C ALA A 1022 6.96 0.38 -19.77
N VAL A 1023 7.25 -0.80 -19.18
CA VAL A 1023 7.94 -1.90 -19.90
C VAL A 1023 7.05 -3.10 -20.23
N SER A 1024 5.80 -3.13 -19.75
CA SER A 1024 4.83 -4.24 -19.95
C SER A 1024 3.55 -3.79 -20.69
N SER A 1025 3.59 -2.61 -21.33
CA SER A 1025 2.45 -1.97 -22.03
C SER A 1025 2.04 -2.73 -23.29
#